data_AF-A0A4V2W9R0-F1
#
_entry.id   AF-A0A4V2W9R0-F1
#
_cell.length_a   1.000
_cell.length_b   1.000
_cell.length_c   1.000
_cell.angle_alpha   90.00
_cell.angle_beta   90.00
_cell.angle_gamma   90.00
#
_symmetry.space_group_name_H-M   'P 1'
#
loop_
_entity.id
_entity.type
_entity.pdbx_description
1 polymer ?
#
loop_
_entity_poly.entity_id
_entity_poly.type
_entity_poly.pdbx_seq_one_letter_code
_entity_poly.pdbx_strand_id
1 'polypeptide(L)'
;MFKYLPLWANILLGMGLAIALAVAALTYNNLHDIDRLTAQAEREQLALYADSLQAEIAAETRLAAAMSTLVANLPDIQSHFAAGDRAWLRAALEPAYRKLHADYGVVQFQFHTPPATSMLRLHMPERYGDDLSGFRHSVVDTNREREPQRGLEVGVANLGARGIVPVAWQGRHVGSVEFGMAFGADFFANFKQHHGVDAALHLARADGLRTFAGTFGAQPLLDDSRLRAALAGTPQLVHARLGTTPVAVYASAVTDYSGTPIGVIELVRDRSAALAAIAASTREAWLVAALVAGLSLVLTLLTARALERRIRRLAGGIKQIAAGDLSHEIAIDGRDELAALGHDGERMRRHLHGLVGEVEQDARAVDEAAREIAGAVEGQAATSSEMSASIAEITSTMEELSASSTQIAEYSGSVAEIAKRTYDDSLQGAESMQQLAAQMEEIRRDNQHALAEIVALGHKSKEISKVMEIIDTVADQTKLIAFNAALEASSAGEAGKRFGVVAAEIRRLADSVTDSTSEISNKVIEIQDAINRLVINSEKGSQGIAEGLEASSRSSEILRSLVEAAGETTSSAQQISLSTQQQKTASNQVVVALREIVTASADTAQSVQRIAQVAQQMTQLSTNLGQRVDRFELGAAPAADTRDPA
;
A
#
# COMPACT_ATOMS: atom_id res chain seq x y z
N MET A 1 36.19 17.73 -7.55
CA MET A 1 35.49 18.64 -6.62
C MET A 1 34.01 18.27 -6.42
N PHE A 2 33.29 17.83 -7.45
CA PHE A 2 31.85 17.55 -7.42
C PHE A 2 31.36 16.28 -6.66
N LYS A 3 32.26 15.46 -6.08
CA LYS A 3 31.86 14.23 -5.35
C LYS A 3 31.49 14.45 -3.87
N TYR A 4 31.86 15.59 -3.28
CA TYR A 4 31.63 15.89 -1.86
C TYR A 4 30.59 16.99 -1.61
N LEU A 5 30.01 17.53 -2.68
CA LEU A 5 28.97 18.54 -2.62
C LEU A 5 27.61 17.89 -2.92
N PRO A 6 26.54 18.22 -2.19
CA PRO A 6 25.22 17.70 -2.46
C PRO A 6 24.78 18.08 -3.89
N LEU A 7 24.04 17.19 -4.56
CA LEU A 7 23.71 17.29 -5.99
C LEU A 7 23.14 18.67 -6.38
N TRP A 8 22.29 19.24 -5.52
CA TRP A 8 21.71 20.55 -5.75
C TRP A 8 22.75 21.69 -5.75
N ALA A 9 23.82 21.58 -4.96
CA ALA A 9 24.91 22.56 -4.93
C ALA A 9 25.74 22.49 -6.22
N ASN A 10 25.92 21.29 -6.78
CA ASN A 10 26.60 21.10 -8.05
C ASN A 10 25.84 21.72 -9.22
N ILE A 11 24.50 21.55 -9.26
CA ILE A 11 23.64 22.12 -10.29
C ILE A 11 23.67 23.66 -10.23
N LEU A 12 23.53 24.24 -9.03
CA LEU A 12 23.54 25.69 -8.83
C LEU A 12 24.91 26.32 -9.15
N LEU A 13 26.02 25.69 -8.76
CA LEU A 13 27.37 26.15 -9.12
C LEU A 13 27.61 26.08 -10.64
N GLY A 14 27.13 25.04 -11.31
CA GLY A 14 27.22 24.92 -12.77
C GLY A 14 26.44 26.02 -13.50
N MET A 15 25.25 26.36 -13.01
CA MET A 15 24.41 27.40 -13.60
C MET A 15 25.02 28.80 -13.41
N GLY A 16 25.58 29.10 -12.23
CA GLY A 16 26.30 30.35 -11.98
C GLY A 16 27.54 30.52 -12.85
N LEU A 17 28.31 29.45 -13.07
CA LEU A 17 29.47 29.47 -13.96
C LEU A 17 29.08 29.69 -15.43
N ALA A 18 27.99 29.08 -15.89
CA ALA A 18 27.48 29.26 -17.25
C ALA A 18 27.05 30.71 -17.53
N ILE A 19 26.38 31.35 -16.56
CA ILE A 19 25.98 32.77 -16.66
C ILE A 19 27.21 33.68 -16.73
N ALA A 20 28.22 33.43 -15.89
CA ALA A 20 29.46 34.21 -15.90
C ALA A 20 30.21 34.11 -17.24
N LEU A 21 30.28 32.90 -17.82
CA LEU A 21 30.88 32.69 -19.15
C LEU A 21 30.10 33.38 -20.27
N ALA A 22 28.77 33.35 -20.23
CA ALA A 22 27.92 34.02 -21.22
C ALA A 22 28.09 35.55 -21.19
N VAL A 23 28.15 36.14 -19.99
CA VAL A 23 28.40 37.58 -19.81
C VAL A 23 29.78 37.97 -20.33
N ALA A 24 30.83 37.19 -20.01
CA ALA A 24 32.18 37.44 -20.50
C ALA A 24 32.27 37.39 -22.05
N ALA A 25 31.59 36.42 -22.68
CA ALA A 25 31.55 36.30 -24.14
C ALA A 25 30.82 37.47 -24.81
N LEU A 26 29.68 37.91 -24.26
CA LEU A 26 28.93 39.07 -24.74
C LEU A 26 29.73 40.37 -24.62
N THR A 27 30.39 40.59 -23.48
CA THR A 27 31.25 41.76 -23.27
C THR A 27 32.43 41.77 -24.24
N TYR A 28 33.07 40.63 -24.49
CA TYR A 28 34.15 40.52 -25.47
C TYR A 28 33.69 40.88 -26.89
N ASN A 29 32.54 40.36 -27.32
CA ASN A 29 32.02 40.63 -28.66
C ASN A 29 31.65 42.11 -28.86
N ASN A 30 31.01 42.72 -27.85
CA ASN A 30 30.61 44.13 -27.90
C ASN A 30 31.82 45.09 -28.04
N LEU A 31 32.91 44.82 -27.32
CA LEU A 31 34.13 45.63 -27.41
C LEU A 31 34.80 45.53 -28.79
N HIS A 32 34.73 44.35 -29.42
CA HIS A 32 35.30 44.13 -30.75
C HIS A 32 34.50 44.84 -31.86
N ASP A 33 33.19 44.94 -31.71
CA ASP A 33 32.31 45.64 -32.66
C ASP A 33 32.50 47.16 -32.63
N ILE A 34 32.72 47.75 -31.45
CA ILE A 34 32.94 49.20 -31.28
C ILE A 34 34.19 49.69 -32.04
N ASP A 35 35.28 48.92 -32.00
CA ASP A 35 36.54 49.29 -32.64
C ASP A 35 36.42 49.26 -34.18
N ARG A 36 35.72 48.24 -34.71
CA ARG A 36 35.44 48.10 -36.15
C ARG A 36 34.56 49.23 -36.70
N LEU A 37 33.48 49.57 -35.99
CA LEU A 37 32.54 50.62 -36.41
C LEU A 37 33.21 52.00 -36.40
N THR A 38 34.08 52.27 -35.42
CA THR A 38 34.77 53.56 -35.31
C THR A 38 35.75 53.76 -36.46
N ALA A 39 36.54 52.73 -36.81
CA ALA A 39 37.50 52.81 -37.92
C ALA A 39 36.80 53.00 -39.29
N GLN A 40 35.63 52.40 -39.48
CA GLN A 40 34.85 52.57 -40.71
C GLN A 40 34.29 54.00 -40.82
N ALA A 41 33.72 54.55 -39.74
CA ALA A 41 33.19 55.91 -39.72
C ALA A 41 34.26 56.98 -40.02
N GLU A 42 35.48 56.80 -39.50
CA GLU A 42 36.61 57.70 -39.80
C GLU A 42 36.99 57.69 -41.29
N ARG A 43 36.97 56.51 -41.93
CA ARG A 43 37.28 56.36 -43.36
C ARG A 43 36.28 57.10 -44.23
N GLU A 44 34.99 56.91 -43.97
CA GLU A 44 33.90 57.53 -44.73
C GLU A 44 33.95 59.06 -44.61
N GLN A 45 34.18 59.59 -43.40
CA GLN A 45 34.27 61.03 -43.19
C GLN A 45 35.48 61.67 -43.88
N LEU A 46 36.66 61.07 -43.81
CA LEU A 46 37.85 61.62 -44.45
C LEU A 46 37.79 61.52 -45.99
N ALA A 47 37.12 60.50 -46.54
CA ALA A 47 36.85 60.43 -47.97
C ALA A 47 35.96 61.59 -48.46
N LEU A 48 34.91 61.95 -47.71
CA LEU A 48 34.05 63.09 -48.04
C LEU A 48 34.83 64.42 -48.08
N TYR A 49 35.79 64.61 -47.18
CA TYR A 49 36.66 65.80 -47.20
C TYR A 49 37.61 65.80 -48.41
N ALA A 50 38.08 64.64 -48.86
CA ALA A 50 38.91 64.54 -50.07
C ALA A 50 38.13 64.93 -51.31
N ASP A 51 36.89 64.46 -51.43
CA ASP A 51 35.98 64.85 -52.52
C ASP A 51 35.69 66.35 -52.48
N SER A 52 35.50 66.92 -51.28
CA SER A 52 35.29 68.36 -51.10
C SER A 52 36.51 69.19 -51.53
N LEU A 53 37.72 68.76 -51.19
CA LEU A 53 38.96 69.43 -51.62
C LEU A 53 39.11 69.40 -53.14
N GLN A 54 38.82 68.25 -53.79
CA GLN A 54 38.83 68.15 -55.24
C GLN A 54 37.77 69.04 -55.91
N ALA A 55 36.59 69.16 -55.31
CA ALA A 55 35.53 70.04 -55.79
C ALA A 55 35.93 71.53 -55.71
N GLU A 56 36.62 71.94 -54.64
CA GLU A 56 37.16 73.31 -54.50
C GLU A 56 38.25 73.60 -55.55
N ILE A 57 39.15 72.65 -55.82
CA ILE A 57 40.13 72.76 -56.93
C ILE A 57 39.41 72.91 -58.29
N ALA A 58 38.35 72.13 -58.51
CA ALA A 58 37.57 72.20 -59.73
C ALA A 58 36.82 73.54 -59.86
N ALA A 59 36.40 74.16 -58.75
CA ALA A 59 35.76 75.47 -58.75
C ALA A 59 36.73 76.58 -59.17
N GLU A 60 37.96 76.58 -58.63
CA GLU A 60 39.02 77.53 -59.00
C GLU A 60 39.37 77.47 -60.50
N THR A 61 39.56 76.26 -61.02
CA THR A 61 39.87 76.06 -62.46
C THR A 61 38.69 76.42 -63.36
N ARG A 62 37.44 76.23 -62.90
CA ARG A 62 36.24 76.66 -63.62
C ARG A 62 36.11 78.18 -63.66
N LEU A 63 36.43 78.88 -62.56
CA LEU A 63 36.44 80.35 -62.51
C LEU A 63 37.46 80.93 -63.50
N ALA A 64 38.67 80.37 -63.53
CA ALA A 64 39.69 80.73 -64.52
C ALA A 64 39.21 80.52 -65.97
N ALA A 65 38.54 79.40 -66.25
CA ALA A 65 38.00 79.13 -67.58
C ALA A 65 36.87 80.10 -67.95
N ALA A 66 36.01 80.48 -67.00
CA ALA A 66 34.94 81.45 -67.23
C ALA A 66 35.49 82.85 -67.58
N MET A 67 36.50 83.33 -66.86
CA MET A 67 37.18 84.60 -67.18
C MET A 67 37.85 84.55 -68.56
N SER A 68 38.52 83.44 -68.87
CA SER A 68 39.11 83.22 -70.19
C SER A 68 38.06 83.23 -71.30
N THR A 69 36.89 82.64 -71.05
CA THR A 69 35.78 82.59 -72.02
C THR A 69 35.22 83.98 -72.30
N LEU A 70 35.04 84.80 -71.26
CA LEU A 70 34.58 86.17 -71.42
C LEU A 70 35.54 86.96 -72.32
N VAL A 71 36.85 86.90 -72.03
CA VAL A 71 37.86 87.64 -72.80
C VAL A 71 38.00 87.11 -74.24
N ALA A 72 37.95 85.79 -74.43
CA ALA A 72 38.05 85.15 -75.75
C ALA A 72 36.96 85.57 -76.74
N ASN A 73 35.82 86.04 -76.23
CA ASN A 73 34.63 86.34 -77.03
C ASN A 73 34.36 87.85 -77.20
N LEU A 74 35.25 88.73 -76.73
CA LEU A 74 35.13 90.17 -76.97
C LEU A 74 35.60 90.52 -78.40
N PRO A 75 34.76 91.12 -79.25
CA PRO A 75 35.10 91.38 -80.67
C PRO A 75 36.38 92.20 -80.88
N ASP A 76 36.60 93.22 -80.04
CA ASP A 76 37.81 94.06 -80.12
C ASP A 76 39.06 93.25 -79.73
N ILE A 77 38.95 92.37 -78.73
CA ILE A 77 40.05 91.46 -78.36
C ILE A 77 40.35 90.50 -79.51
N GLN A 78 39.34 89.88 -80.11
CA GLN A 78 39.52 88.93 -81.22
C GLN A 78 40.18 89.57 -82.44
N SER A 79 39.73 90.76 -82.84
CA SER A 79 40.26 91.49 -83.99
C SER A 79 41.70 91.97 -83.79
N HIS A 80 42.01 92.61 -82.64
CA HIS A 80 43.36 93.05 -82.33
C HIS A 80 44.31 91.87 -82.05
N PHE A 81 43.82 90.76 -81.51
CA PHE A 81 44.62 89.53 -81.36
C PHE A 81 44.95 88.91 -82.71
N ALA A 82 43.99 88.83 -83.62
CA ALA A 82 44.23 88.36 -84.99
C ALA A 82 45.26 89.23 -85.74
N ALA A 83 45.27 90.54 -85.49
CA ALA A 83 46.24 91.48 -86.07
C ALA A 83 47.63 91.45 -85.40
N GLY A 84 47.78 90.75 -84.27
CA GLY A 84 49.01 90.76 -83.47
C GLY A 84 49.27 92.10 -82.74
N ASP A 85 48.23 92.92 -82.53
CA ASP A 85 48.34 94.24 -81.90
C ASP A 85 48.46 94.14 -80.38
N ARG A 86 49.66 93.73 -79.95
CA ARG A 86 50.01 93.54 -78.55
C ARG A 86 49.91 94.84 -77.73
N ALA A 87 50.22 95.99 -78.33
CA ALA A 87 50.21 97.27 -77.63
C ALA A 87 48.79 97.65 -77.21
N TRP A 88 47.83 97.48 -78.12
CA TRP A 88 46.43 97.75 -77.83
C TRP A 88 45.85 96.77 -76.80
N LEU A 89 46.08 95.46 -76.97
CA LEU A 89 45.59 94.43 -76.04
C LEU A 89 46.10 94.65 -74.62
N ARG A 90 47.38 95.06 -74.46
CA ARG A 90 47.94 95.42 -73.15
C ARG A 90 47.20 96.61 -72.55
N ALA A 91 47.09 97.71 -73.29
CA ALA A 91 46.46 98.93 -72.78
C ALA A 91 44.99 98.71 -72.39
N ALA A 92 44.26 97.91 -73.17
CA ALA A 92 42.85 97.61 -72.92
C ALA A 92 42.62 96.72 -71.70
N LEU A 93 43.48 95.72 -71.47
CA LEU A 93 43.24 94.67 -70.46
C LEU A 93 44.04 94.84 -69.16
N GLU A 94 45.14 95.58 -69.15
CA GLU A 94 45.99 95.76 -67.96
C GLU A 94 45.23 96.31 -66.73
N PRO A 95 44.32 97.30 -66.85
CA PRO A 95 43.54 97.77 -65.70
C PRO A 95 42.64 96.70 -65.08
N ALA A 96 42.01 95.86 -65.92
CA ALA A 96 41.15 94.77 -65.46
C ALA A 96 41.97 93.67 -64.76
N TYR A 97 43.13 93.32 -65.33
CA TYR A 97 44.03 92.35 -64.71
C TYR A 97 44.49 92.75 -63.31
N ARG A 98 44.85 94.01 -63.07
CA ARG A 98 45.29 94.46 -61.73
C ARG A 98 44.20 94.29 -60.67
N LYS A 99 42.93 94.55 -61.01
CA LYS A 99 41.80 94.30 -60.11
C LYS A 99 41.59 92.80 -59.85
N LEU A 100 41.60 92.00 -60.91
CA LEU A 100 41.46 90.55 -60.80
C LEU A 100 42.59 89.91 -59.96
N HIS A 101 43.80 90.44 -60.05
CA HIS A 101 44.92 90.02 -59.22
C HIS A 101 44.73 90.36 -57.75
N ALA A 102 44.32 91.60 -57.44
CA ALA A 102 44.15 92.07 -56.07
C ALA A 102 42.93 91.45 -55.36
N ASP A 103 41.79 91.36 -56.05
CA ASP A 103 40.51 91.03 -55.41
C ASP A 103 40.12 89.55 -55.55
N TYR A 104 40.62 88.87 -56.59
CA TYR A 104 40.19 87.51 -56.96
C TYR A 104 41.35 86.52 -57.09
N GLY A 105 42.58 86.89 -56.71
CA GLY A 105 43.71 85.96 -56.68
C GLY A 105 44.17 85.47 -58.06
N VAL A 106 43.86 86.20 -59.13
CA VAL A 106 44.35 85.88 -60.48
C VAL A 106 45.84 86.18 -60.56
N VAL A 107 46.67 85.16 -60.75
CA VAL A 107 48.14 85.30 -60.84
C VAL A 107 48.66 85.26 -62.28
N GLN A 108 47.84 84.77 -63.21
CA GLN A 108 48.23 84.65 -64.60
C GLN A 108 47.08 85.10 -65.51
N PHE A 109 47.41 85.95 -66.48
CA PHE A 109 46.55 86.31 -67.60
C PHE A 109 47.43 86.44 -68.84
N GLN A 110 47.18 85.61 -69.85
CA GLN A 110 48.08 85.43 -70.99
C GLN A 110 47.35 85.06 -72.29
N PHE A 111 47.88 85.51 -73.43
CA PHE A 111 47.47 85.14 -74.78
C PHE A 111 48.58 84.35 -75.47
N HIS A 112 48.20 83.34 -76.25
CA HIS A 112 49.13 82.46 -76.97
C HIS A 112 48.73 82.27 -78.42
N THR A 113 49.67 82.36 -79.36
CA THR A 113 49.45 81.94 -80.75
C THR A 113 49.75 80.45 -80.92
N PRO A 114 49.13 79.75 -81.90
CA PRO A 114 49.35 78.33 -82.10
C PRO A 114 50.82 78.01 -82.46
N PRO A 115 51.40 76.90 -81.97
CA PRO A 115 50.78 75.91 -81.08
C PRO A 115 50.69 76.37 -79.60
N ALA A 116 51.71 77.07 -79.08
CA ALA A 116 51.71 77.62 -77.71
C ALA A 116 52.73 78.75 -77.53
N THR A 117 52.93 79.61 -78.54
CA THR A 117 53.87 80.73 -78.45
C THR A 117 53.24 81.89 -77.66
N SER A 118 53.92 82.41 -76.66
CA SER A 118 53.40 83.50 -75.82
C SER A 118 53.31 84.82 -76.59
N MET A 119 52.10 85.31 -76.89
CA MET A 119 51.95 86.62 -77.55
C MET A 119 51.94 87.78 -76.55
N LEU A 120 51.18 87.66 -75.47
CA LEU A 120 51.05 88.72 -74.46
C LEU A 120 50.84 88.12 -73.07
N ARG A 121 51.59 88.60 -72.09
CA ARG A 121 51.41 88.27 -70.67
C ARG A 121 51.08 89.55 -69.91
N LEU A 122 49.90 89.67 -69.32
CA LEU A 122 49.62 90.86 -68.51
C LEU A 122 50.31 90.81 -67.14
N HIS A 123 50.61 89.60 -66.67
CA HIS A 123 51.35 89.36 -65.44
C HIS A 123 52.87 89.58 -65.58
N MET A 124 53.41 89.51 -66.80
CA MET A 124 54.83 89.82 -67.12
C MET A 124 54.94 90.40 -68.53
N PRO A 125 54.53 91.66 -68.75
CA PRO A 125 54.42 92.24 -70.08
C PRO A 125 55.70 92.16 -70.90
N GLU A 126 56.86 92.26 -70.28
CA GLU A 126 58.16 92.26 -70.96
C GLU A 126 58.58 90.91 -71.56
N ARG A 127 57.92 89.78 -71.20
CA ARG A 127 58.22 88.44 -71.74
C ARG A 127 57.17 88.01 -72.76
N TYR A 128 57.61 87.84 -74.01
CA TYR A 128 56.79 87.40 -75.14
C TYR A 128 57.65 86.76 -76.23
N GLY A 129 57.02 86.02 -77.14
CA GLY A 129 57.65 85.33 -78.28
C GLY A 129 58.28 83.98 -77.97
N ASP A 130 58.32 83.55 -76.70
CA ASP A 130 58.85 82.24 -76.31
C ASP A 130 57.84 81.11 -76.55
N ASP A 131 58.35 79.96 -76.98
CA ASP A 131 57.57 78.74 -77.17
C ASP A 131 57.38 78.00 -75.85
N LEU A 132 56.12 77.72 -75.51
CA LEU A 132 55.73 77.05 -74.28
C LEU A 132 55.29 75.60 -74.51
N SER A 133 55.33 75.11 -75.75
CA SER A 133 54.79 73.81 -76.14
C SER A 133 55.40 72.63 -75.38
N GLY A 134 56.64 72.77 -74.87
CA GLY A 134 57.33 71.73 -74.12
C GLY A 134 56.85 71.49 -72.69
N PHE A 135 56.01 72.37 -72.12
CA PHE A 135 55.53 72.22 -70.73
C PHE A 135 54.13 72.80 -70.46
N ARG A 136 53.55 73.55 -71.40
CA ARG A 136 52.17 74.06 -71.33
C ARG A 136 51.29 73.22 -72.25
N HIS A 137 51.15 71.95 -71.93
CA HIS A 137 50.39 70.99 -72.73
C HIS A 137 48.91 71.39 -72.83
N SER A 138 48.31 71.96 -71.77
CA SER A 138 46.92 72.43 -71.82
C SER A 138 46.70 73.55 -72.85
N VAL A 139 47.71 74.40 -73.08
CA VAL A 139 47.66 75.47 -74.10
C VAL A 139 47.76 74.86 -75.50
N VAL A 140 48.67 73.90 -75.69
CA VAL A 140 48.81 73.15 -76.95
C VAL A 140 47.52 72.43 -77.29
N ASP A 141 46.95 71.71 -76.32
CA ASP A 141 45.71 70.96 -76.47
C ASP A 141 44.54 71.91 -76.78
N THR A 142 44.43 73.04 -76.08
CA THR A 142 43.41 74.07 -76.37
C THR A 142 43.48 74.59 -77.81
N ASN A 143 44.67 74.91 -78.30
CA ASN A 143 44.85 75.43 -79.67
C ASN A 143 44.69 74.34 -80.74
N ARG A 144 45.06 73.09 -80.44
CA ARG A 144 44.93 71.94 -81.34
C ARG A 144 43.47 71.51 -81.48
N GLU A 145 42.81 71.30 -80.35
CA GLU A 145 41.46 70.72 -80.27
C GLU A 145 40.37 71.79 -80.42
N ARG A 146 40.71 73.06 -80.16
CA ARG A 146 39.78 74.20 -80.20
C ARG A 146 38.65 74.04 -79.18
N GLU A 147 38.96 73.41 -78.06
CA GLU A 147 38.08 73.31 -76.90
C GLU A 147 38.74 73.92 -75.67
N PRO A 148 37.97 74.51 -74.73
CA PRO A 148 38.51 74.99 -73.47
C PRO A 148 39.15 73.88 -72.64
N GLN A 149 40.37 74.08 -72.16
CA GLN A 149 41.03 73.21 -71.19
C GLN A 149 41.04 73.86 -69.80
N ARG A 150 40.85 73.06 -68.74
CA ARG A 150 40.93 73.54 -67.36
C ARG A 150 41.45 72.47 -66.42
N GLY A 151 42.21 72.87 -65.41
CA GLY A 151 42.73 71.95 -64.42
C GLY A 151 43.99 72.48 -63.75
N LEU A 152 44.60 71.63 -62.92
CA LEU A 152 45.92 71.88 -62.38
C LEU A 152 46.97 71.57 -63.44
N GLU A 153 47.95 72.45 -63.60
CA GLU A 153 49.07 72.18 -64.49
C GLU A 153 50.33 72.92 -64.00
N VAL A 154 51.47 72.23 -64.10
CA VAL A 154 52.77 72.76 -63.68
C VAL A 154 53.26 73.79 -64.71
N GLY A 155 53.57 75.00 -64.25
CA GLY A 155 54.29 75.99 -65.05
C GLY A 155 55.78 76.04 -64.70
N VAL A 156 56.51 76.96 -65.33
CA VAL A 156 57.96 77.16 -65.07
C VAL A 156 58.26 77.43 -63.59
N ALA A 157 57.38 78.17 -62.91
CA ALA A 157 57.61 78.59 -61.53
C ALA A 157 56.92 77.70 -60.50
N ASN A 158 55.65 77.30 -60.71
CA ASN A 158 54.84 76.55 -59.75
C ASN A 158 53.61 75.88 -60.40
N LEU A 159 52.96 74.97 -59.67
CA LEU A 159 51.65 74.42 -60.00
C LEU A 159 50.58 75.51 -59.89
N GLY A 160 49.69 75.61 -60.89
CA GLY A 160 48.59 76.57 -60.88
C GLY A 160 47.28 75.94 -61.32
N ALA A 161 46.17 76.46 -60.79
CA ALA A 161 44.81 76.17 -61.26
C ALA A 161 44.49 77.08 -62.44
N ARG A 162 44.26 76.51 -63.62
CA ARG A 162 44.23 77.26 -64.87
C ARG A 162 42.99 76.94 -65.68
N GLY A 163 42.57 77.92 -66.49
CA GLY A 163 41.57 77.77 -67.53
C GLY A 163 42.06 78.46 -68.79
N ILE A 164 42.02 77.75 -69.91
CA ILE A 164 42.52 78.18 -71.21
C ILE A 164 41.39 78.01 -72.21
N VAL A 165 41.13 79.03 -73.02
CA VAL A 165 40.01 79.06 -73.98
C VAL A 165 40.53 79.47 -75.37
N PRO A 166 40.11 78.80 -76.45
CA PRO A 166 40.52 79.17 -77.80
C PRO A 166 39.84 80.48 -78.23
N VAL A 167 40.58 81.30 -78.95
CA VAL A 167 40.12 82.55 -79.55
C VAL A 167 40.03 82.36 -81.07
N ALA A 168 38.94 82.83 -81.66
CA ALA A 168 38.73 82.81 -83.10
C ALA A 168 38.30 84.20 -83.59
N TRP A 169 38.73 84.57 -84.80
CA TRP A 169 38.29 85.79 -85.48
C TRP A 169 37.79 85.43 -86.87
N GLN A 170 36.56 85.87 -87.21
CA GLN A 170 35.90 85.55 -88.48
C GLN A 170 35.90 84.04 -88.82
N GLY A 171 35.69 83.19 -87.81
CA GLY A 171 35.67 81.73 -87.97
C GLY A 171 37.05 81.07 -88.08
N ARG A 172 38.15 81.83 -88.09
CA ARG A 172 39.52 81.31 -88.07
C ARG A 172 40.08 81.34 -86.66
N HIS A 173 40.61 80.22 -86.19
CA HIS A 173 41.33 80.14 -84.91
C HIS A 173 42.62 80.96 -84.98
N VAL A 174 42.82 81.85 -84.01
CA VAL A 174 43.96 82.77 -83.95
C VAL A 174 44.93 82.46 -82.81
N GLY A 175 44.48 81.73 -81.80
CA GLY A 175 45.26 81.40 -80.62
C GLY A 175 44.36 81.14 -79.41
N SER A 176 44.90 81.25 -78.21
CA SER A 176 44.17 81.03 -76.95
C SER A 176 44.38 82.17 -75.97
N VAL A 177 43.50 82.25 -74.98
CA VAL A 177 43.63 83.11 -73.80
C VAL A 177 43.52 82.26 -72.54
N GLU A 178 44.35 82.55 -71.55
CA GLU A 178 44.49 81.84 -70.28
C GLU A 178 44.30 82.80 -69.12
N PHE A 179 43.59 82.33 -68.10
CA PHE A 179 43.67 82.80 -66.73
C PHE A 179 44.20 81.69 -65.82
N GLY A 180 45.01 82.07 -64.83
CA GLY A 180 45.50 81.19 -63.78
C GLY A 180 45.27 81.79 -62.40
N MET A 181 44.76 80.98 -61.48
CA MET A 181 44.50 81.31 -60.08
C MET A 181 45.67 80.91 -59.20
N ALA A 182 45.86 81.63 -58.10
CA ALA A 182 46.81 81.23 -57.06
C ALA A 182 46.43 79.85 -56.49
N PHE A 183 47.35 78.89 -56.54
CA PHE A 183 47.16 77.57 -55.95
C PHE A 183 48.37 77.22 -55.09
N GLY A 184 48.17 77.03 -53.79
CA GLY A 184 49.26 76.93 -52.82
C GLY A 184 48.78 77.01 -51.37
N ALA A 185 49.63 77.52 -50.47
CA ALA A 185 49.38 77.49 -49.02
C ALA A 185 48.05 78.15 -48.60
N ASP A 186 47.67 79.27 -49.21
CA ASP A 186 46.43 79.99 -48.87
C ASP A 186 45.17 79.17 -49.19
N PHE A 187 45.20 78.38 -50.27
CA PHE A 187 44.11 77.47 -50.62
C PHE A 187 43.90 76.42 -49.51
N PHE A 188 44.98 75.77 -49.08
CA PHE A 188 44.90 74.76 -48.01
C PHE A 188 44.53 75.39 -46.66
N ALA A 189 44.99 76.61 -46.37
CA ALA A 189 44.61 77.34 -45.16
C ALA A 189 43.10 77.65 -45.13
N ASN A 190 42.53 78.10 -46.25
CA ASN A 190 41.09 78.31 -46.39
C ASN A 190 40.30 76.99 -46.27
N PHE A 191 40.81 75.90 -46.85
CA PHE A 191 40.17 74.58 -46.70
C PHE A 191 40.12 74.15 -45.23
N LYS A 192 41.22 74.30 -44.48
CA LYS A 192 41.27 74.01 -43.04
C LYS A 192 40.30 74.88 -42.25
N GLN A 193 40.17 76.16 -42.60
CA GLN A 193 39.26 77.07 -41.90
C GLN A 193 37.79 76.67 -42.10
N HIS A 194 37.40 76.22 -43.30
CA HIS A 194 36.02 75.83 -43.59
C HIS A 194 35.66 74.43 -43.06
N HIS A 195 36.58 73.48 -43.14
CA HIS A 195 36.29 72.07 -42.86
C HIS A 195 36.87 71.56 -41.53
N GLY A 196 37.75 72.34 -40.89
CA GLY A 196 38.43 71.93 -39.65
C GLY A 196 39.42 70.76 -39.83
N VAL A 197 39.82 70.47 -41.06
CA VAL A 197 40.65 69.33 -41.44
C VAL A 197 41.98 69.86 -41.99
N ASP A 198 43.07 69.30 -41.48
CA ASP A 198 44.41 69.61 -41.96
C ASP A 198 44.64 68.94 -43.32
N ALA A 199 45.20 69.66 -44.29
CA ALA A 199 45.36 69.17 -45.66
C ALA A 199 46.73 69.55 -46.23
N ALA A 200 47.36 68.62 -46.94
CA ALA A 200 48.60 68.87 -47.67
C ALA A 200 48.58 68.17 -49.02
N LEU A 201 49.25 68.76 -50.01
CA LEU A 201 49.46 68.18 -51.32
C LEU A 201 50.95 67.88 -51.52
N HIS A 202 51.26 66.65 -51.90
CA HIS A 202 52.59 66.19 -52.25
C HIS A 202 52.64 65.88 -53.74
N LEU A 203 53.48 66.60 -54.50
CA LEU A 203 53.61 66.42 -55.94
C LEU A 203 54.64 65.36 -56.28
N ALA A 204 54.34 64.54 -57.28
CA ALA A 204 55.23 63.52 -57.81
C ALA A 204 56.33 64.18 -58.65
N ARG A 205 57.58 64.00 -58.24
CA ARG A 205 58.78 64.40 -59.00
C ARG A 205 59.67 63.19 -59.28
N ALA A 206 60.66 63.35 -60.16
CA ALA A 206 61.56 62.27 -60.57
C ALA A 206 62.33 61.63 -59.39
N ASP A 207 62.49 62.35 -58.28
CA ASP A 207 63.17 61.94 -57.06
C ASP A 207 62.23 61.55 -55.90
N GLY A 208 60.90 61.52 -56.14
CA GLY A 208 59.88 61.12 -55.16
C GLY A 208 58.76 62.15 -54.98
N LEU A 209 57.87 61.89 -54.01
CA LEU A 209 56.81 62.83 -53.64
C LEU A 209 57.37 63.93 -52.74
N ARG A 210 57.18 65.20 -53.13
CA ARG A 210 57.57 66.36 -52.34
C ARG A 210 56.37 67.22 -51.99
N THR A 211 56.27 67.63 -50.73
CA THR A 211 55.23 68.55 -50.26
C THR A 211 55.28 69.85 -51.05
N PHE A 212 54.17 70.17 -51.71
CA PHE A 212 53.99 71.39 -52.47
C PHE A 212 53.45 72.50 -51.57
N ALA A 213 52.33 72.24 -50.91
CA ALA A 213 51.70 73.15 -49.96
C ALA A 213 50.79 72.36 -49.04
N GLY A 214 50.56 72.87 -47.84
CA GLY A 214 49.66 72.25 -46.87
C GLY A 214 49.59 73.03 -45.56
N THR A 215 48.71 72.60 -44.67
CA THR A 215 48.47 73.22 -43.36
C THR A 215 49.26 72.59 -42.22
N PHE A 216 49.97 71.49 -42.49
CA PHE A 216 50.83 70.79 -41.56
C PHE A 216 52.24 70.56 -42.17
N GLY A 217 53.16 70.02 -41.37
CA GLY A 217 54.62 70.07 -41.58
C GLY A 217 55.14 69.68 -42.98
N ALA A 218 56.41 70.01 -43.24
CA ALA A 218 57.01 69.88 -44.57
C ALA A 218 57.20 68.43 -45.07
N GLN A 219 57.03 67.42 -44.21
CA GLN A 219 57.16 66.01 -44.56
C GLN A 219 55.78 65.31 -44.53
N PRO A 220 55.52 64.37 -45.46
CA PRO A 220 54.32 63.54 -45.42
C PRO A 220 54.19 62.78 -44.10
N LEU A 221 52.95 62.53 -43.67
CA LEU A 221 52.67 61.73 -42.46
C LEU A 221 52.63 60.23 -42.74
N LEU A 222 52.32 59.83 -43.98
CA LEU A 222 52.36 58.44 -44.41
C LEU A 222 53.75 58.05 -44.92
N ASP A 223 54.09 56.77 -44.70
CA ASP A 223 55.26 56.16 -45.31
C ASP A 223 55.13 56.13 -46.84
N ASP A 224 56.28 56.17 -47.52
CA ASP A 224 56.36 56.27 -48.98
C ASP A 224 55.62 55.14 -49.73
N SER A 225 55.56 53.92 -49.16
CA SER A 225 54.81 52.81 -49.74
C SER A 225 53.30 53.10 -49.84
N ARG A 226 52.74 53.76 -48.83
CA ARG A 226 51.32 54.08 -48.76
C ARG A 226 50.98 55.29 -49.62
N LEU A 227 51.86 56.28 -49.66
CA LEU A 227 51.71 57.40 -50.58
C LEU A 227 51.74 56.96 -52.04
N ARG A 228 52.63 56.03 -52.42
CA ARG A 228 52.64 55.44 -53.77
C ARG A 228 51.35 54.67 -54.07
N ALA A 229 50.80 53.94 -53.09
CA ALA A 229 49.51 53.26 -53.25
C ALA A 229 48.35 54.25 -53.45
N ALA A 230 48.36 55.37 -52.71
CA ALA A 230 47.39 56.45 -52.89
C ALA A 230 47.53 57.11 -54.27
N LEU A 231 48.76 57.37 -54.74
CA LEU A 231 49.04 57.90 -56.06
C LEU A 231 48.57 56.96 -57.19
N ALA A 232 48.69 55.64 -56.99
CA ALA A 232 48.18 54.63 -57.90
C ALA A 232 46.65 54.47 -57.89
N GLY A 233 45.93 55.30 -57.12
CA GLY A 233 44.47 55.33 -57.08
C GLY A 233 43.83 54.49 -55.97
N THR A 234 44.60 53.97 -55.01
CA THR A 234 44.05 53.22 -53.85
C THR A 234 44.12 54.06 -52.58
N PRO A 235 43.01 54.66 -52.10
CA PRO A 235 43.04 55.52 -50.93
C PRO A 235 43.50 54.80 -49.67
N GLN A 236 44.37 55.44 -48.90
CA GLN A 236 44.94 54.89 -47.67
C GLN A 236 44.35 55.61 -46.46
N LEU A 237 43.96 54.85 -45.43
CA LEU A 237 43.64 55.39 -44.11
C LEU A 237 44.63 54.82 -43.10
N VAL A 238 45.29 55.69 -42.35
CA VAL A 238 46.27 55.31 -41.34
C VAL A 238 46.03 56.12 -40.09
N HIS A 239 46.23 55.48 -38.95
CA HIS A 239 46.34 56.18 -37.68
C HIS A 239 47.79 56.55 -37.40
N ALA A 240 48.06 57.84 -37.25
CA ALA A 240 49.37 58.39 -37.00
C ALA A 240 49.34 59.34 -35.79
N ARG A 241 50.45 60.03 -35.53
CA ARG A 241 50.51 61.13 -34.56
C ARG A 241 51.07 62.38 -35.24
N LEU A 242 50.34 63.48 -35.09
CA LEU A 242 50.82 64.80 -35.45
C LEU A 242 51.27 65.49 -34.16
N GLY A 243 52.57 65.46 -33.88
CA GLY A 243 53.12 65.87 -32.57
C GLY A 243 52.65 64.92 -31.45
N THR A 244 51.91 65.46 -30.47
CA THR A 244 51.31 64.68 -29.37
C THR A 244 49.89 64.20 -29.68
N THR A 245 49.27 64.72 -30.74
CA THR A 245 47.87 64.45 -31.05
C THR A 245 47.74 63.18 -31.89
N PRO A 246 46.98 62.17 -31.45
CA PRO A 246 46.65 61.04 -32.29
C PRO A 246 45.72 61.52 -33.40
N VAL A 247 46.06 61.20 -34.65
CA VAL A 247 45.33 61.65 -35.83
C VAL A 247 44.99 60.46 -36.73
N ALA A 248 43.88 60.59 -37.47
CA ALA A 248 43.58 59.77 -38.63
C ALA A 248 44.04 60.54 -39.88
N VAL A 249 44.82 59.88 -40.72
CA VAL A 249 45.38 60.44 -41.95
C VAL A 249 44.85 59.65 -43.14
N TYR A 250 44.23 60.36 -44.07
CA TYR A 250 43.68 59.83 -45.30
C TYR A 250 44.42 60.39 -46.50
N ALA A 251 44.86 59.50 -47.40
CA ALA A 251 45.60 59.90 -48.60
C ALA A 251 44.90 59.44 -49.88
N SER A 252 44.76 60.34 -50.85
CA SER A 252 44.21 60.05 -52.18
C SER A 252 44.94 60.83 -53.29
N ALA A 253 44.86 60.33 -54.53
CA ALA A 253 45.49 60.98 -55.67
C ALA A 253 44.79 62.30 -56.06
N VAL A 254 45.57 63.26 -56.56
CA VAL A 254 45.08 64.41 -57.31
C VAL A 254 45.60 64.37 -58.75
N THR A 255 44.76 64.73 -59.70
CA THR A 255 45.07 64.68 -61.13
C THR A 255 45.26 66.08 -61.72
N ASP A 256 46.00 66.15 -62.83
CA ASP A 256 46.09 67.36 -63.66
C ASP A 256 44.85 67.53 -64.56
N TYR A 257 44.89 68.54 -65.43
CA TYR A 257 43.86 68.83 -66.42
C TYR A 257 43.56 67.65 -67.38
N SER A 258 44.52 66.75 -67.61
CA SER A 258 44.39 65.58 -68.49
C SER A 258 43.83 64.34 -67.77
N GLY A 259 43.70 64.39 -66.44
CA GLY A 259 43.34 63.25 -65.62
C GLY A 259 44.53 62.40 -65.16
N THR A 260 45.77 62.83 -65.41
CA THR A 260 46.99 62.12 -64.98
C THR A 260 47.29 62.44 -63.51
N PRO A 261 47.56 61.44 -62.64
CA PRO A 261 47.93 61.69 -61.24
C PRO A 261 49.25 62.48 -61.15
N ILE A 262 49.18 63.67 -60.55
CA ILE A 262 50.35 64.54 -60.35
C ILE A 262 50.82 64.59 -58.91
N GLY A 263 50.05 64.04 -57.98
CA GLY A 263 50.37 64.07 -56.56
C GLY A 263 49.36 63.36 -55.69
N VAL A 264 49.61 63.41 -54.38
CA VAL A 264 48.77 62.82 -53.33
C VAL A 264 48.37 63.93 -52.37
N ILE A 265 47.07 64.02 -52.08
CA ILE A 265 46.56 64.84 -50.99
C ILE A 265 46.51 64.00 -49.72
N GLU A 266 47.04 64.55 -48.62
CA GLU A 266 46.92 64.00 -47.27
C GLU A 266 45.95 64.87 -46.48
N LEU A 267 44.91 64.26 -45.91
CA LEU A 267 43.95 64.86 -45.01
C LEU A 267 44.13 64.31 -43.60
N VAL A 268 44.15 65.18 -42.60
CA VAL A 268 44.50 64.84 -41.23
C VAL A 268 43.43 65.36 -40.28
N ARG A 269 42.95 64.48 -39.41
CA ARG A 269 41.94 64.83 -38.39
C ARG A 269 42.27 64.24 -37.02
N ASP A 270 42.00 65.00 -35.97
CA ASP A 270 42.18 64.57 -34.56
C ASP A 270 41.20 63.44 -34.19
N ARG A 271 41.72 62.35 -33.62
CA ARG A 271 40.96 61.17 -33.13
C ARG A 271 40.95 61.05 -31.61
N SER A 272 41.38 62.07 -30.88
CA SER A 272 41.42 62.08 -29.41
C SER A 272 40.04 61.87 -28.79
N ALA A 273 39.01 62.50 -29.37
CA ALA A 273 37.62 62.33 -28.93
C ALA A 273 37.11 60.89 -29.13
N ALA A 274 37.45 60.25 -30.25
CA ALA A 274 37.09 58.86 -30.54
C ALA A 274 37.78 57.89 -29.58
N LEU A 275 39.07 58.09 -29.30
CA LEU A 275 39.82 57.29 -28.33
C LEU A 275 39.27 57.42 -26.91
N ALA A 276 38.87 58.62 -26.49
CA ALA A 276 38.25 58.84 -25.18
C ALA A 276 36.88 58.14 -25.06
N ALA A 277 36.07 58.15 -26.13
CA ALA A 277 34.78 57.46 -26.17
C ALA A 277 34.93 55.93 -26.06
N ILE A 278 35.90 55.35 -26.78
CA ILE A 278 36.20 53.91 -26.68
C ILE A 278 36.65 53.55 -25.26
N ALA A 279 37.54 54.35 -24.66
CA ALA A 279 38.02 54.12 -23.30
C ALA A 279 36.89 54.20 -22.25
N ALA A 280 35.95 55.14 -22.38
CA ALA A 280 34.79 55.23 -21.49
C ALA A 280 33.88 54.00 -21.61
N SER A 281 33.56 53.57 -22.84
CA SER A 281 32.70 52.42 -23.09
C SER A 281 33.29 51.10 -22.58
N THR A 282 34.61 50.91 -22.72
CA THR A 282 35.29 49.72 -22.19
C THR A 282 35.18 49.59 -20.66
N ARG A 283 35.31 50.71 -19.93
CA ARG A 283 35.18 50.72 -18.47
C ARG A 283 33.76 50.41 -18.00
N GLU A 284 32.75 50.97 -18.66
CA GLU A 284 31.34 50.71 -18.34
C GLU A 284 30.97 49.24 -18.57
N ALA A 285 31.44 48.64 -19.68
CA ALA A 285 31.18 47.25 -20.00
C ALA A 285 31.74 46.27 -18.93
N TRP A 286 32.93 46.54 -18.40
CA TRP A 286 33.53 45.72 -17.32
C TRP A 286 32.81 45.88 -15.97
N LEU A 287 32.33 47.08 -15.64
CA LEU A 287 31.57 47.30 -14.40
C LEU A 287 30.24 46.55 -14.40
N VAL A 288 29.52 46.58 -15.53
CA VAL A 288 28.26 45.82 -15.69
C VAL A 288 28.53 44.31 -15.60
N ALA A 289 29.58 43.82 -16.24
CA ALA A 289 29.95 42.40 -16.17
C ALA A 289 30.25 41.94 -14.73
N ALA A 290 30.99 42.74 -13.95
CA ALA A 290 31.29 42.45 -12.55
C ALA A 290 30.04 42.44 -11.66
N LEU A 291 29.10 43.37 -11.88
CA LEU A 291 27.85 43.46 -11.12
C LEU A 291 26.96 42.23 -11.36
N VAL A 292 26.79 41.82 -12.62
CA VAL A 292 25.99 40.64 -12.98
C VAL A 292 26.61 39.36 -12.41
N ALA A 293 27.93 39.23 -12.49
CA ALA A 293 28.65 38.10 -11.89
C ALA A 293 28.44 38.04 -10.36
N GLY A 294 28.58 39.17 -9.66
CA GLY A 294 28.37 39.26 -8.21
C GLY A 294 26.95 38.93 -7.78
N LEU A 295 25.94 39.48 -8.46
CA LEU A 295 24.53 39.21 -8.16
C LEU A 295 24.17 37.72 -8.38
N SER A 296 24.69 37.11 -9.45
CA SER A 296 24.46 35.70 -9.75
C SER A 296 25.03 34.78 -8.67
N LEU A 297 26.21 35.10 -8.12
CA LEU A 297 26.85 34.35 -7.05
C LEU A 297 26.04 34.41 -5.74
N VAL A 298 25.57 35.61 -5.37
CA VAL A 298 24.76 35.80 -4.15
C VAL A 298 23.45 35.02 -4.24
N LEU A 299 22.74 35.12 -5.37
CA LEU A 299 21.48 34.42 -5.58
C LEU A 299 21.65 32.89 -5.53
N THR A 300 22.75 32.39 -6.10
CA THR A 300 23.14 30.97 -6.07
C THR A 300 23.35 30.50 -4.62
N LEU A 301 24.04 31.28 -3.79
CA LEU A 301 24.33 30.91 -2.40
C LEU A 301 23.11 30.98 -1.47
N LEU A 302 22.16 31.89 -1.72
CA LEU A 302 20.93 32.00 -0.93
C LEU A 302 19.97 30.85 -1.20
N THR A 303 19.73 30.54 -2.48
CA THR A 303 18.86 29.41 -2.90
C THR A 303 19.45 28.07 -2.47
N ALA A 304 20.76 27.91 -2.59
CA ALA A 304 21.54 26.79 -2.09
C ALA A 304 21.24 26.45 -0.61
N ARG A 305 21.43 27.43 0.28
CA ARG A 305 21.24 27.23 1.73
C ARG A 305 19.80 26.93 2.10
N ALA A 306 18.83 27.56 1.43
CA ALA A 306 17.41 27.31 1.66
C ALA A 306 17.03 25.86 1.32
N LEU A 307 17.53 25.35 0.20
CA LEU A 307 17.27 23.98 -0.26
C LEU A 307 17.94 22.93 0.64
N GLU A 308 19.18 23.19 1.05
CA GLU A 308 19.92 22.32 1.97
C GLU A 308 19.19 22.09 3.29
N ARG A 309 18.65 23.15 3.89
CA ARG A 309 17.98 23.08 5.20
C ARG A 309 16.71 22.22 5.12
N ARG A 310 15.92 22.36 4.05
CA ARG A 310 14.70 21.59 3.82
C ARG A 310 14.98 20.10 3.58
N ILE A 311 15.96 19.80 2.72
CA ILE A 311 16.37 18.41 2.44
C ILE A 311 16.90 17.73 3.72
N ARG A 312 17.67 18.44 4.55
CA ARG A 312 18.22 17.87 5.79
C ARG A 312 17.15 17.57 6.83
N ARG A 313 16.11 18.41 6.92
CA ARG A 313 14.94 18.15 7.78
C ARG A 313 14.15 16.92 7.30
N LEU A 314 13.86 16.84 6.00
CA LEU A 314 13.18 15.68 5.42
C LEU A 314 13.97 14.38 5.65
N ALA A 315 15.28 14.41 5.37
CA ALA A 315 16.16 13.27 5.59
C ALA A 315 16.26 12.91 7.09
N GLY A 316 16.22 13.90 7.98
CA GLY A 316 16.16 13.70 9.42
C GLY A 316 14.89 12.97 9.86
N GLY A 317 13.71 13.43 9.41
CA GLY A 317 12.43 12.80 9.71
C GLY A 317 12.34 11.36 9.19
N ILE A 318 12.77 11.11 7.95
CA ILE A 318 12.83 9.74 7.40
C ILE A 318 13.81 8.87 8.19
N LYS A 319 14.94 9.41 8.66
CA LYS A 319 15.91 8.67 9.48
C LYS A 319 15.35 8.32 10.86
N GLN A 320 14.51 9.18 11.46
CA GLN A 320 13.80 8.87 12.70
C GLN A 320 12.81 7.73 12.51
N ILE A 321 11.99 7.78 11.45
CA ILE A 321 11.08 6.68 11.08
C ILE A 321 11.85 5.37 10.90
N ALA A 322 12.98 5.41 10.17
CA ALA A 322 13.82 4.23 9.95
C ALA A 322 14.47 3.69 11.23
N ALA A 323 14.66 4.53 12.26
CA ALA A 323 15.14 4.14 13.56
C ALA A 323 14.04 3.60 14.49
N GLY A 324 12.77 3.65 14.06
CA GLY A 324 11.61 3.24 14.85
C GLY A 324 10.96 4.37 15.64
N ASP A 325 11.50 5.59 15.61
CA ASP A 325 10.86 6.75 16.24
C ASP A 325 9.74 7.28 15.34
N LEU A 326 8.51 6.90 15.70
CA LEU A 326 7.28 7.32 15.06
C LEU A 326 6.59 8.43 15.85
N SER A 327 7.19 8.98 16.89
CA SER A 327 6.56 9.95 17.79
C SER A 327 6.58 11.38 17.25
N HIS A 328 7.56 11.70 16.41
CA HIS A 328 7.79 13.05 15.89
C HIS A 328 7.23 13.26 14.49
N GLU A 329 6.47 14.35 14.31
CA GLU A 329 5.91 14.75 13.01
C GLU A 329 6.97 15.28 12.03
N ILE A 330 6.86 14.92 10.74
CA ILE A 330 7.69 15.50 9.69
C ILE A 330 7.10 16.86 9.25
N ALA A 331 7.45 17.93 9.96
CA ALA A 331 7.02 19.29 9.62
C ALA A 331 7.89 19.92 8.51
N ILE A 332 7.33 20.07 7.31
CA ILE A 332 7.94 20.80 6.19
C ILE A 332 6.96 21.82 5.63
N ASP A 333 7.29 23.10 5.80
CA ASP A 333 6.53 24.21 5.22
C ASP A 333 6.78 24.34 3.72
N GLY A 334 5.75 24.60 2.91
CA GLY A 334 5.90 24.92 1.49
C GLY A 334 4.77 24.38 0.62
N ARG A 335 4.87 24.65 -0.69
CA ARG A 335 3.95 24.13 -1.72
C ARG A 335 4.70 23.53 -2.91
N ASP A 336 5.99 23.26 -2.73
CA ASP A 336 6.88 22.69 -3.75
C ASP A 336 6.95 21.15 -3.62
N GLU A 337 7.69 20.51 -4.51
CA GLU A 337 7.86 19.05 -4.56
C GLU A 337 8.48 18.50 -3.27
N LEU A 338 9.30 19.28 -2.57
CA LEU A 338 9.88 18.88 -1.29
C LEU A 338 8.85 18.92 -0.15
N ALA A 339 7.96 19.90 -0.15
CA ALA A 339 6.83 19.93 0.77
C ALA A 339 5.89 18.74 0.50
N ALA A 340 5.57 18.45 -0.77
CA ALA A 340 4.76 17.28 -1.13
C ALA A 340 5.38 15.97 -0.60
N LEU A 341 6.68 15.78 -0.80
CA LEU A 341 7.42 14.61 -0.29
C LEU A 341 7.45 14.55 1.26
N GLY A 342 7.49 15.70 1.94
CA GLY A 342 7.33 15.78 3.39
C GLY A 342 5.96 15.31 3.87
N HIS A 343 4.89 15.73 3.19
CA HIS A 343 3.53 15.29 3.51
C HIS A 343 3.31 13.80 3.23
N ASP A 344 3.91 13.25 2.17
CA ASP A 344 3.93 11.81 1.90
C ASP A 344 4.68 11.04 2.99
N GLY A 345 5.86 11.54 3.41
CA GLY A 345 6.61 10.96 4.53
C GLY A 345 5.82 10.96 5.83
N GLU A 346 5.09 12.04 6.11
CA GLU A 346 4.22 12.14 7.28
C GLU A 346 2.99 11.21 7.20
N ARG A 347 2.38 11.05 6.03
CA ARG A 347 1.33 10.04 5.81
C ARG A 347 1.85 8.63 6.09
N MET A 348 3.05 8.31 5.59
CA MET A 348 3.71 7.03 5.86
C MET A 348 3.96 6.83 7.36
N ARG A 349 4.48 7.85 8.06
CA ARG A 349 4.69 7.80 9.51
C ARG A 349 3.39 7.51 10.26
N ARG A 350 2.31 8.25 9.98
CA ARG A 350 1.00 8.04 10.64
C ARG A 350 0.44 6.65 10.38
N HIS A 351 0.58 6.14 9.16
CA HIS A 351 0.12 4.80 8.84
C HIS A 351 0.93 3.72 9.58
N LEU A 352 2.26 3.87 9.66
CA LEU A 352 3.11 2.98 10.47
C LEU A 352 2.78 3.10 11.96
N HIS A 353 2.55 4.30 12.48
CA HIS A 353 2.16 4.54 13.88
C HIS A 353 0.85 3.82 14.22
N GLY A 354 -0.17 3.94 13.36
CA GLY A 354 -1.44 3.22 13.50
C GLY A 354 -1.26 1.70 13.46
N LEU A 355 -0.56 1.17 12.46
CA LEU A 355 -0.30 -0.27 12.33
C LEU A 355 0.45 -0.85 13.53
N VAL A 356 1.46 -0.14 14.03
CA VAL A 356 2.22 -0.58 15.22
C VAL A 356 1.32 -0.58 16.46
N GLY A 357 0.46 0.43 16.62
CA GLY A 357 -0.54 0.46 17.70
C GLY A 357 -1.59 -0.66 17.62
N GLU A 358 -2.09 -0.95 16.42
CA GLU A 358 -3.00 -2.10 16.19
C GLU A 358 -2.32 -3.42 16.54
N VAL A 359 -1.07 -3.64 16.11
CA VAL A 359 -0.31 -4.86 16.44
C VAL A 359 -0.03 -4.96 17.95
N GLU A 360 0.22 -3.84 18.64
CA GLU A 360 0.37 -3.82 20.10
C GLU A 360 -0.93 -4.29 20.79
N GLN A 361 -2.07 -3.79 20.34
CA GLN A 361 -3.38 -4.13 20.88
C GLN A 361 -3.72 -5.60 20.61
N ASP A 362 -3.48 -6.08 19.39
CA ASP A 362 -3.69 -7.49 19.01
C ASP A 362 -2.79 -8.43 19.81
N ALA A 363 -1.52 -8.05 20.05
CA ALA A 363 -0.61 -8.82 20.90
C ALA A 363 -1.18 -8.96 22.31
N ARG A 364 -1.63 -7.86 22.93
CA ARG A 364 -2.25 -7.88 24.27
C ARG A 364 -3.50 -8.76 24.31
N ALA A 365 -4.36 -8.66 23.30
CA ALA A 365 -5.56 -9.50 23.20
C ALA A 365 -5.20 -11.00 23.09
N VAL A 366 -4.14 -11.35 22.34
CA VAL A 366 -3.63 -12.73 22.27
C VAL A 366 -3.06 -13.20 23.61
N ASP A 367 -2.37 -12.35 24.37
CA ASP A 367 -1.87 -12.69 25.71
C ASP A 367 -3.01 -12.99 26.68
N GLU A 368 -4.03 -12.12 26.70
CA GLU A 368 -5.20 -12.26 27.56
C GLU A 368 -5.99 -13.54 27.22
N ALA A 369 -6.27 -13.78 25.93
CA ALA A 369 -6.90 -15.01 25.48
C ALA A 369 -6.08 -16.26 25.82
N ALA A 370 -4.76 -16.20 25.70
CA ALA A 370 -3.89 -17.31 26.09
C ALA A 370 -3.95 -17.62 27.60
N ARG A 371 -4.04 -16.59 28.45
CA ARG A 371 -4.22 -16.74 29.89
C ARG A 371 -5.59 -17.30 30.26
N GLU A 372 -6.65 -16.86 29.59
CA GLU A 372 -7.99 -17.44 29.77
C GLU A 372 -8.01 -18.92 29.39
N ILE A 373 -7.38 -19.29 28.26
CA ILE A 373 -7.22 -20.69 27.85
C ILE A 373 -6.45 -21.47 28.91
N ALA A 374 -5.36 -20.92 29.46
CA ALA A 374 -4.59 -21.58 30.51
C ALA A 374 -5.43 -21.84 31.78
N GLY A 375 -6.25 -20.87 32.20
CA GLY A 375 -7.18 -21.06 33.32
C GLY A 375 -8.25 -22.12 33.04
N ALA A 376 -8.81 -22.13 31.82
CA ALA A 376 -9.79 -23.14 31.41
C ALA A 376 -9.19 -24.56 31.36
N VAL A 377 -7.94 -24.67 30.93
CA VAL A 377 -7.16 -25.93 30.92
C VAL A 377 -6.98 -26.49 32.32
N GLU A 378 -6.66 -25.66 33.33
CA GLU A 378 -6.54 -26.09 34.73
C GLU A 378 -7.88 -26.64 35.25
N GLY A 379 -8.99 -25.96 34.97
CA GLY A 379 -10.33 -26.43 35.31
C GLY A 379 -10.66 -27.77 34.65
N GLN A 380 -10.37 -27.91 33.35
CA GLN A 380 -10.61 -29.15 32.61
C GLN A 380 -9.76 -30.32 33.13
N ALA A 381 -8.52 -30.07 33.54
CA ALA A 381 -7.65 -31.07 34.14
C ALA A 381 -8.24 -31.61 35.46
N ALA A 382 -8.75 -30.73 36.32
CA ALA A 382 -9.42 -31.12 37.56
C ALA A 382 -10.66 -31.97 37.29
N THR A 383 -11.51 -31.55 36.35
CA THR A 383 -12.71 -32.33 35.95
C THR A 383 -12.34 -33.69 35.38
N SER A 384 -11.27 -33.80 34.59
CA SER A 384 -10.80 -35.10 34.07
C SER A 384 -10.34 -36.04 35.19
N SER A 385 -9.71 -35.50 36.24
CA SER A 385 -9.30 -36.27 37.41
C SER A 385 -10.51 -36.75 38.24
N GLU A 386 -11.49 -35.88 38.47
CA GLU A 386 -12.73 -36.26 39.15
C GLU A 386 -13.50 -37.33 38.37
N MET A 387 -13.61 -37.16 37.04
CA MET A 387 -14.24 -38.14 36.17
C MET A 387 -13.58 -39.52 36.28
N SER A 388 -12.24 -39.57 36.32
CA SER A 388 -11.51 -40.83 36.50
C SER A 388 -11.84 -41.51 37.83
N ALA A 389 -11.94 -40.74 38.91
CA ALA A 389 -12.33 -41.26 40.23
C ALA A 389 -13.77 -41.78 40.24
N SER A 390 -14.72 -41.03 39.67
CA SER A 390 -16.11 -41.46 39.55
C SER A 390 -16.26 -42.72 38.70
N ILE A 391 -15.51 -42.84 37.60
CA ILE A 391 -15.54 -44.06 36.78
C ILE A 391 -15.01 -45.27 37.55
N ALA A 392 -13.96 -45.11 38.35
CA ALA A 392 -13.44 -46.20 39.18
C ALA A 392 -14.48 -46.67 40.21
N GLU A 393 -15.19 -45.73 40.84
CA GLU A 393 -16.28 -46.02 41.78
C GLU A 393 -17.46 -46.74 41.09
N ILE A 394 -17.92 -46.22 39.94
CA ILE A 394 -19.00 -46.87 39.17
C ILE A 394 -18.54 -48.28 38.72
N THR A 395 -17.29 -48.45 38.30
CA THR A 395 -16.78 -49.77 37.91
C THR A 395 -16.85 -50.76 39.07
N SER A 396 -16.40 -50.35 40.27
CA SER A 396 -16.47 -51.17 41.49
C SER A 396 -17.92 -51.56 41.81
N THR A 397 -18.85 -50.62 41.77
CA THR A 397 -20.27 -50.91 42.07
C THR A 397 -20.89 -51.85 41.04
N MET A 398 -20.49 -51.77 39.76
CA MET A 398 -21.00 -52.68 38.73
C MET A 398 -20.41 -54.09 38.84
N GLU A 399 -19.15 -54.22 39.28
CA GLU A 399 -18.55 -55.51 39.63
C GLU A 399 -19.27 -56.16 40.82
N GLU A 400 -19.56 -55.38 41.87
CA GLU A 400 -20.34 -55.84 43.02
C GLU A 400 -21.77 -56.23 42.64
N LEU A 401 -22.42 -55.48 41.75
CA LEU A 401 -23.76 -55.80 41.25
C LEU A 401 -23.76 -57.08 40.40
N SER A 402 -22.70 -57.33 39.62
CA SER A 402 -22.52 -58.58 38.86
C SER A 402 -22.32 -59.79 39.78
N ALA A 403 -21.56 -59.62 40.86
CA ALA A 403 -21.39 -60.65 41.90
C ALA A 403 -22.71 -60.95 42.63
N SER A 404 -23.41 -59.90 43.09
CA SER A 404 -24.72 -60.02 43.74
C SER A 404 -25.76 -60.69 42.83
N SER A 405 -25.77 -60.33 41.54
CA SER A 405 -26.62 -60.99 40.54
C SER A 405 -26.30 -62.49 40.43
N THR A 406 -25.03 -62.88 40.45
CA THR A 406 -24.67 -64.30 40.41
C THR A 406 -25.20 -65.04 41.65
N GLN A 407 -25.07 -64.43 42.84
CA GLN A 407 -25.57 -65.00 44.09
C GLN A 407 -27.10 -65.13 44.12
N ILE A 408 -27.84 -64.13 43.63
CA ILE A 408 -29.31 -64.18 43.55
C ILE A 408 -29.77 -65.27 42.57
N ALA A 409 -29.06 -65.48 41.47
CA ALA A 409 -29.36 -66.55 40.52
C ALA A 409 -29.17 -67.95 41.16
N GLU A 410 -28.11 -68.14 41.95
CA GLU A 410 -27.87 -69.37 42.72
C GLU A 410 -28.97 -69.61 43.77
N TYR A 411 -29.34 -68.58 44.54
CA TYR A 411 -30.43 -68.69 45.51
C TYR A 411 -31.77 -69.00 44.86
N SER A 412 -32.05 -68.41 43.70
CA SER A 412 -33.26 -68.70 42.93
C SER A 412 -33.28 -70.17 42.47
N GLY A 413 -32.14 -70.72 42.05
CA GLY A 413 -32.00 -72.14 41.75
C GLY A 413 -32.32 -73.04 42.95
N SER A 414 -31.78 -72.69 44.13
CA SER A 414 -32.07 -73.40 45.38
C SER A 414 -33.55 -73.33 45.79
N VAL A 415 -34.19 -72.16 45.66
CA VAL A 415 -35.63 -71.99 45.91
C VAL A 415 -36.47 -72.85 44.96
N ALA A 416 -36.11 -72.92 43.68
CA ALA A 416 -36.80 -73.77 42.72
C ALA A 416 -36.67 -75.27 43.08
N GLU A 417 -35.50 -75.71 43.55
CA GLU A 417 -35.30 -77.09 44.01
C GLU A 417 -36.10 -77.42 45.28
N ILE A 418 -36.14 -76.49 46.25
CA ILE A 418 -36.97 -76.63 47.45
C ILE A 418 -38.45 -76.70 47.06
N ALA A 419 -38.92 -75.80 46.21
CA ALA A 419 -40.30 -75.77 45.74
C ALA A 419 -40.68 -77.07 45.00
N LYS A 420 -39.78 -77.60 44.17
CA LYS A 420 -39.97 -78.89 43.51
C LYS A 420 -40.13 -80.04 44.51
N ARG A 421 -39.29 -80.11 45.55
CA ARG A 421 -39.45 -81.13 46.60
C ARG A 421 -40.78 -80.97 47.34
N THR A 422 -41.17 -79.75 47.69
CA THR A 422 -42.47 -79.48 48.32
C THR A 422 -43.64 -79.92 47.42
N TYR A 423 -43.53 -79.72 46.10
CA TYR A 423 -44.51 -80.19 45.13
C TYR A 423 -44.64 -81.73 45.17
N ASP A 424 -43.51 -82.44 45.06
CA ASP A 424 -43.47 -83.90 45.05
C ASP A 424 -44.00 -84.49 46.38
N ASP A 425 -43.55 -83.96 47.52
CA ASP A 425 -43.98 -84.38 48.87
C ASP A 425 -45.48 -84.13 49.10
N SER A 426 -45.99 -82.98 48.64
CA SER A 426 -47.41 -82.64 48.79
C SER A 426 -48.29 -83.51 47.90
N LEU A 427 -47.82 -83.85 46.69
CA LEU A 427 -48.52 -84.77 45.78
C LEU A 427 -48.62 -86.17 46.39
N GLN A 428 -47.52 -86.69 46.93
CA GLN A 428 -47.48 -87.97 47.62
C GLN A 428 -48.35 -87.96 48.89
N GLY A 429 -48.36 -86.85 49.63
CA GLY A 429 -49.26 -86.66 50.77
C GLY A 429 -50.73 -86.71 50.36
N ALA A 430 -51.10 -86.06 49.25
CA ALA A 430 -52.48 -86.04 48.76
C ALA A 430 -52.95 -87.45 48.35
N GLU A 431 -52.09 -88.22 47.68
CA GLU A 431 -52.35 -89.63 47.37
C GLU A 431 -52.56 -90.47 48.64
N SER A 432 -51.72 -90.26 49.66
CA SER A 432 -51.84 -90.95 50.95
C SER A 432 -53.16 -90.62 51.66
N MET A 433 -53.64 -89.37 51.57
CA MET A 433 -54.95 -88.98 52.11
C MET A 433 -56.12 -89.59 51.34
N GLN A 434 -56.01 -89.75 50.03
CA GLN A 434 -57.01 -90.46 49.23
C GLN A 434 -57.09 -91.95 49.63
N GLN A 435 -55.93 -92.59 49.85
CA GLN A 435 -55.88 -93.98 50.33
C GLN A 435 -56.50 -94.10 51.73
N LEU A 436 -56.20 -93.17 52.64
CA LEU A 436 -56.80 -93.13 53.98
C LEU A 436 -58.32 -92.95 53.93
N ALA A 437 -58.82 -92.06 53.07
CA ALA A 437 -60.26 -91.86 52.88
C ALA A 437 -60.94 -93.14 52.37
N ALA A 438 -60.32 -93.86 51.44
CA ALA A 438 -60.83 -95.14 50.95
C ALA A 438 -60.89 -96.21 52.06
N GLN A 439 -59.87 -96.29 52.92
CA GLN A 439 -59.87 -97.19 54.08
C GLN A 439 -60.91 -96.80 55.13
N MET A 440 -61.10 -95.51 55.41
CA MET A 440 -62.15 -95.06 56.33
C MET A 440 -63.54 -95.41 55.82
N GLU A 441 -63.76 -95.34 54.50
CA GLU A 441 -65.02 -95.73 53.88
C GLU A 441 -65.27 -97.25 53.97
N GLU A 442 -64.22 -98.07 53.90
CA GLU A 442 -64.29 -99.51 54.16
C GLU A 442 -64.65 -99.79 55.63
N ILE A 443 -63.96 -99.16 56.58
CA ILE A 443 -64.25 -99.28 58.02
C ILE A 443 -65.68 -98.83 58.33
N ARG A 444 -66.17 -97.75 57.67
CA ARG A 444 -67.54 -97.27 57.79
C ARG A 444 -68.55 -98.36 57.40
N ARG A 445 -68.29 -99.07 56.29
CA ARG A 445 -69.14 -100.15 55.79
C ARG A 445 -69.13 -101.34 56.74
N ASP A 446 -67.97 -101.73 57.24
CA ASP A 446 -67.83 -102.84 58.19
C ASP A 446 -68.54 -102.55 59.51
N ASN A 447 -68.41 -101.32 60.04
CA ASN A 447 -69.10 -100.91 61.26
C ASN A 447 -70.63 -100.88 61.07
N GLN A 448 -71.12 -100.43 59.91
CA GLN A 448 -72.55 -100.49 59.58
C GLN A 448 -73.08 -101.92 59.50
N HIS A 449 -72.29 -102.83 58.93
CA HIS A 449 -72.63 -104.26 58.88
C HIS A 449 -72.69 -104.86 60.29
N ALA A 450 -71.67 -104.60 61.11
CA ALA A 450 -71.62 -105.06 62.51
C ALA A 450 -72.81 -104.52 63.32
N LEU A 451 -73.17 -103.25 63.17
CA LEU A 451 -74.33 -102.65 63.83
C LEU A 451 -75.63 -103.37 63.45
N ALA A 452 -75.83 -103.71 62.18
CA ALA A 452 -76.99 -104.46 61.72
C ALA A 452 -77.07 -105.87 62.35
N GLU A 453 -75.94 -106.57 62.47
CA GLU A 453 -75.86 -107.88 63.13
C GLU A 453 -76.15 -107.78 64.64
N ILE A 454 -75.63 -106.76 65.32
CA ILE A 454 -75.88 -106.50 66.75
C ILE A 454 -77.36 -106.23 67.01
N VAL A 455 -78.00 -105.41 66.17
CA VAL A 455 -79.45 -105.12 66.26
C VAL A 455 -80.26 -106.40 66.03
N ALA A 456 -79.90 -107.22 65.04
CA ALA A 456 -80.54 -108.51 64.80
C ALA A 456 -80.39 -109.47 65.99
N LEU A 457 -79.22 -109.50 66.63
CA LEU A 457 -78.98 -110.26 67.86
C LEU A 457 -79.85 -109.74 69.02
N GLY A 458 -80.02 -108.43 69.13
CA GLY A 458 -80.92 -107.79 70.10
C GLY A 458 -82.37 -108.23 69.95
N HIS A 459 -82.87 -108.30 68.71
CA HIS A 459 -84.20 -108.83 68.42
C HIS A 459 -84.34 -110.30 68.84
N LYS A 460 -83.39 -111.16 68.48
CA LYS A 460 -83.37 -112.58 68.87
C LYS A 460 -83.33 -112.76 70.39
N SER A 461 -82.52 -111.95 71.08
CA SER A 461 -82.43 -111.98 72.54
C SER A 461 -83.77 -111.60 73.21
N LYS A 462 -84.53 -110.66 72.63
CA LYS A 462 -85.86 -110.27 73.12
C LYS A 462 -86.91 -111.37 72.88
N GLU A 463 -86.83 -112.06 71.74
CA GLU A 463 -87.66 -113.24 71.48
C GLU A 463 -87.40 -114.35 72.51
N ILE A 464 -86.12 -114.61 72.85
CA ILE A 464 -85.75 -115.57 73.90
C ILE A 464 -86.34 -115.16 75.26
N SER A 465 -86.23 -113.89 75.67
CA SER A 465 -86.88 -113.40 76.90
C SER A 465 -88.38 -113.70 76.92
N LYS A 466 -89.07 -113.51 75.79
CA LYS A 466 -90.51 -113.79 75.70
C LYS A 466 -90.82 -115.28 75.84
N VAL A 467 -89.99 -116.14 75.28
CA VAL A 467 -90.09 -117.60 75.46
C VAL A 467 -89.85 -117.98 76.92
N MET A 468 -88.86 -117.38 77.60
CA MET A 468 -88.61 -117.64 79.02
C MET A 468 -89.79 -117.23 79.91
N GLU A 469 -90.43 -116.08 79.65
CA GLU A 469 -91.65 -115.64 80.37
C GLU A 469 -92.80 -116.65 80.22
N ILE A 470 -92.96 -117.24 79.03
CA ILE A 470 -93.96 -118.29 78.78
C ILE A 470 -93.61 -119.56 79.55
N ILE A 471 -92.34 -119.99 79.53
CA ILE A 471 -91.90 -121.20 80.27
C ILE A 471 -92.10 -121.02 81.77
N ASP A 472 -91.76 -119.84 82.31
CA ASP A 472 -91.94 -119.51 83.73
C ASP A 472 -93.43 -119.56 84.11
N THR A 473 -94.29 -118.97 83.29
CA THR A 473 -95.76 -119.05 83.47
C THR A 473 -96.26 -120.48 83.42
N VAL A 474 -95.76 -121.31 82.49
CA VAL A 474 -96.12 -122.73 82.38
C VAL A 474 -95.61 -123.53 83.59
N ALA A 475 -94.41 -123.23 84.09
CA ALA A 475 -93.86 -123.86 85.28
C ALA A 475 -94.69 -123.51 86.53
N ASP A 476 -95.08 -122.24 86.71
CA ASP A 476 -95.96 -121.79 87.78
C ASP A 476 -97.36 -122.43 87.70
N GLN A 477 -97.94 -122.52 86.50
CA GLN A 477 -99.19 -123.26 86.29
C GLN A 477 -99.04 -124.74 86.61
N THR A 478 -97.93 -125.36 86.21
CA THR A 478 -97.63 -126.77 86.50
C THR A 478 -97.47 -126.99 88.01
N LYS A 479 -96.81 -126.06 88.71
CA LYS A 479 -96.66 -126.04 90.16
C LYS A 479 -98.00 -125.93 90.88
N LEU A 480 -98.92 -125.09 90.38
CA LEU A 480 -100.30 -124.99 90.88
C LEU A 480 -101.11 -126.27 90.63
N ILE A 481 -101.01 -126.86 89.43
CA ILE A 481 -101.66 -128.14 89.10
C ILE A 481 -101.13 -129.25 90.02
N ALA A 482 -99.81 -129.32 90.20
CA ALA A 482 -99.16 -130.28 91.07
C ALA A 482 -99.56 -130.09 92.53
N PHE A 483 -99.70 -128.85 93.00
CA PHE A 483 -100.19 -128.55 94.34
C PHE A 483 -101.64 -128.99 94.53
N ASN A 484 -102.53 -128.69 93.57
CA ASN A 484 -103.93 -129.13 93.61
C ASN A 484 -104.03 -130.67 93.57
N ALA A 485 -103.21 -131.33 92.75
CA ALA A 485 -103.14 -132.79 92.69
C ALA A 485 -102.61 -133.40 93.99
N ALA A 486 -101.62 -132.78 94.64
CA ALA A 486 -101.12 -133.20 95.95
C ALA A 486 -102.15 -133.01 97.06
N LEU A 487 -102.94 -131.92 96.99
CA LEU A 487 -104.06 -131.67 97.90
C LEU A 487 -105.15 -132.74 97.75
N GLU A 488 -105.54 -133.07 96.51
CA GLU A 488 -106.55 -134.09 96.21
C GLU A 488 -106.06 -135.51 96.56
N ALA A 489 -104.77 -135.78 96.38
CA ALA A 489 -104.15 -137.02 96.84
C ALA A 489 -104.14 -137.14 98.37
N SER A 490 -104.03 -136.03 99.10
CA SER A 490 -104.10 -136.00 100.55
C SER A 490 -105.54 -136.16 101.08
N SER A 491 -106.55 -135.67 100.34
CA SER A 491 -107.97 -135.86 100.70
C SER A 491 -108.49 -137.27 100.42
N ALA A 492 -107.90 -138.01 99.46
CA ALA A 492 -108.26 -139.39 99.12
C ALA A 492 -107.68 -140.49 100.06
N GLY A 493 -106.94 -140.14 101.11
CA GLY A 493 -106.44 -141.09 102.12
C GLY A 493 -105.44 -142.14 101.58
N GLU A 494 -105.53 -143.40 102.02
CA GLU A 494 -104.59 -144.49 101.65
C GLU A 494 -104.48 -144.74 100.12
N ALA A 495 -105.57 -144.54 99.37
CA ALA A 495 -105.58 -144.72 97.91
C ALA A 495 -104.79 -143.63 97.16
N GLY A 496 -104.65 -142.43 97.75
CA GLY A 496 -103.98 -141.27 97.14
C GLY A 496 -102.46 -141.22 97.33
N LYS A 497 -101.87 -142.02 98.24
CA LYS A 497 -100.43 -141.99 98.60
C LYS A 497 -99.48 -142.03 97.38
N ARG A 498 -99.72 -142.91 96.41
CA ARG A 498 -98.87 -143.02 95.21
C ARG A 498 -99.02 -141.82 94.28
N PHE A 499 -100.22 -141.27 94.15
CA PHE A 499 -100.47 -140.05 93.38
C PHE A 499 -99.84 -138.82 94.03
N GLY A 500 -99.87 -138.73 95.37
CA GLY A 500 -99.25 -137.63 96.11
C GLY A 500 -97.73 -137.54 95.93
N VAL A 501 -97.04 -138.68 95.85
CA VAL A 501 -95.58 -138.72 95.56
C VAL A 501 -95.28 -138.20 94.15
N VAL A 502 -96.06 -138.61 93.14
CA VAL A 502 -95.91 -138.10 91.76
C VAL A 502 -96.19 -136.60 91.71
N ALA A 503 -97.24 -136.12 92.38
CA ALA A 503 -97.57 -134.70 92.45
C ALA A 503 -96.46 -133.88 93.13
N ALA A 504 -95.84 -134.39 94.20
CA ALA A 504 -94.70 -133.75 94.85
C ALA A 504 -93.46 -133.69 93.93
N GLU A 505 -93.20 -134.73 93.15
CA GLU A 505 -92.09 -134.75 92.19
C GLU A 505 -92.33 -133.81 91.00
N ILE A 506 -93.58 -133.72 90.48
CA ILE A 506 -93.95 -132.73 89.45
C ILE A 506 -93.79 -131.31 90.00
N ARG A 507 -94.17 -131.06 91.26
CA ARG A 507 -93.95 -129.75 91.91
C ARG A 507 -92.47 -129.42 92.01
N ARG A 508 -91.64 -130.37 92.46
CA ARG A 508 -90.18 -130.19 92.57
C ARG A 508 -89.55 -129.92 91.19
N LEU A 509 -90.02 -130.61 90.15
CA LEU A 509 -89.58 -130.38 88.78
C LEU A 509 -90.01 -129.00 88.29
N ALA A 510 -91.24 -128.57 88.57
CA ALA A 510 -91.72 -127.23 88.24
C ALA A 510 -90.91 -126.14 88.96
N ASP A 511 -90.62 -126.30 90.25
CA ASP A 511 -89.72 -125.41 91.01
C ASP A 511 -88.33 -125.34 90.37
N SER A 512 -87.75 -126.49 89.99
CA SER A 512 -86.45 -126.54 89.29
C SER A 512 -86.47 -125.88 87.90
N VAL A 513 -87.61 -125.96 87.19
CA VAL A 513 -87.80 -125.28 85.88
C VAL A 513 -87.91 -123.77 86.08
N THR A 514 -88.66 -123.30 87.07
CA THR A 514 -88.74 -121.87 87.45
C THR A 514 -87.36 -121.32 87.81
N ASP A 515 -86.60 -122.01 88.67
CA ASP A 515 -85.26 -121.58 89.05
C ASP A 515 -84.31 -121.50 87.85
N SER A 516 -84.32 -122.53 86.98
CA SER A 516 -83.49 -122.55 85.76
C SER A 516 -83.90 -121.49 84.74
N THR A 517 -85.21 -121.25 84.61
CA THR A 517 -85.76 -120.21 83.70
C THR A 517 -85.39 -118.83 84.20
N SER A 518 -85.40 -118.60 85.51
CA SER A 518 -84.93 -117.36 86.14
C SER A 518 -83.43 -117.13 85.89
N GLU A 519 -82.60 -118.16 86.03
CA GLU A 519 -81.17 -118.07 85.73
C GLU A 519 -80.91 -117.73 84.25
N ILE A 520 -81.59 -118.43 83.32
CA ILE A 520 -81.50 -118.12 81.88
C ILE A 520 -82.00 -116.71 81.59
N SER A 521 -83.12 -116.29 82.19
CA SER A 521 -83.66 -114.93 82.04
C SER A 521 -82.65 -113.87 82.46
N ASN A 522 -81.98 -114.06 83.61
CA ASN A 522 -80.91 -113.17 84.05
C ASN A 522 -79.74 -113.12 83.05
N LYS A 523 -79.34 -114.26 82.46
CA LYS A 523 -78.32 -114.28 81.39
C LYS A 523 -78.76 -113.58 80.12
N VAL A 524 -80.03 -113.68 79.75
CA VAL A 524 -80.57 -112.95 78.60
C VAL A 524 -80.60 -111.43 78.87
N ILE A 525 -80.88 -111.00 80.11
CA ILE A 525 -80.78 -109.59 80.52
C ILE A 525 -79.33 -109.10 80.42
N GLU A 526 -78.35 -109.88 80.91
CA GLU A 526 -76.92 -109.57 80.76
C GLU A 526 -76.53 -109.40 79.27
N ILE A 527 -77.03 -110.28 78.38
CA ILE A 527 -76.80 -110.21 76.93
C ILE A 527 -77.44 -108.95 76.31
N GLN A 528 -78.68 -108.62 76.67
CA GLN A 528 -79.37 -107.42 76.17
C GLN A 528 -78.65 -106.13 76.59
N ASP A 529 -78.18 -106.07 77.83
CA ASP A 529 -77.40 -104.94 78.31
C ASP A 529 -76.05 -104.84 77.57
N ALA A 530 -75.36 -105.96 77.35
CA ALA A 530 -74.15 -105.98 76.53
C ALA A 530 -74.41 -105.49 75.08
N ILE A 531 -75.52 -105.90 74.47
CA ILE A 531 -75.95 -105.45 73.13
C ILE A 531 -76.18 -103.93 73.10
N ASN A 532 -76.87 -103.37 74.10
CA ASN A 532 -77.09 -101.92 74.20
C ASN A 532 -75.76 -101.16 74.29
N ARG A 533 -74.80 -101.65 75.08
CA ARG A 533 -73.45 -101.06 75.15
C ARG A 533 -72.72 -101.16 73.81
N LEU A 534 -72.83 -102.28 73.10
CA LEU A 534 -72.23 -102.45 71.78
C LEU A 534 -72.83 -101.48 70.74
N VAL A 535 -74.16 -101.25 70.75
CA VAL A 535 -74.81 -100.27 69.88
C VAL A 535 -74.26 -98.86 70.14
N ILE A 536 -74.24 -98.41 71.40
CA ILE A 536 -73.71 -97.08 71.77
C ILE A 536 -72.24 -96.94 71.32
N ASN A 537 -71.42 -97.97 71.53
CA ASN A 537 -70.02 -97.97 71.11
C ASN A 537 -69.86 -97.92 69.59
N SER A 538 -70.71 -98.63 68.85
CA SER A 538 -70.68 -98.66 67.38
C SER A 538 -71.20 -97.36 66.76
N GLU A 539 -72.22 -96.72 67.34
CA GLU A 539 -72.66 -95.36 66.97
C GLU A 539 -71.55 -94.33 67.22
N LYS A 540 -70.91 -94.39 68.39
CA LYS A 540 -69.73 -93.56 68.69
C LYS A 540 -68.58 -93.83 67.71
N GLY A 541 -68.36 -95.10 67.34
CA GLY A 541 -67.40 -95.49 66.31
C GLY A 541 -67.74 -94.89 64.94
N SER A 542 -69.02 -94.92 64.54
CA SER A 542 -69.50 -94.31 63.30
C SER A 542 -69.23 -92.82 63.25
N GLN A 543 -69.43 -92.12 64.36
CA GLN A 543 -69.12 -90.69 64.48
C GLN A 543 -67.61 -90.44 64.29
N GLY A 544 -66.75 -91.22 64.95
CA GLY A 544 -65.29 -91.09 64.80
C GLY A 544 -64.80 -91.37 63.37
N ILE A 545 -65.42 -92.33 62.67
CA ILE A 545 -65.11 -92.62 61.26
C ILE A 545 -65.52 -91.44 60.37
N ALA A 546 -66.70 -90.85 60.59
CA ALA A 546 -67.16 -89.69 59.83
C ALA A 546 -66.24 -88.47 59.99
N GLU A 547 -65.81 -88.20 61.24
CA GLU A 547 -64.82 -87.16 61.54
C GLU A 547 -63.47 -87.44 60.86
N GLY A 548 -63.02 -88.71 60.84
CA GLY A 548 -61.81 -89.13 60.13
C GLY A 548 -61.89 -88.93 58.61
N LEU A 549 -63.05 -89.19 58.00
CA LEU A 549 -63.29 -88.99 56.58
C LEU A 549 -63.24 -87.50 56.21
N GLU A 550 -63.89 -86.65 57.02
CA GLU A 550 -63.87 -85.19 56.84
C GLU A 550 -62.46 -84.62 56.99
N ALA A 551 -61.72 -85.04 58.03
CA ALA A 551 -60.34 -84.62 58.26
C ALA A 551 -59.40 -85.04 57.11
N SER A 552 -59.60 -86.23 56.55
CA SER A 552 -58.82 -86.73 55.41
C SER A 552 -59.12 -85.92 54.15
N SER A 553 -60.39 -85.63 53.87
CA SER A 553 -60.80 -84.79 52.72
C SER A 553 -60.20 -83.39 52.82
N ARG A 554 -60.32 -82.75 53.98
CA ARG A 554 -59.77 -81.41 54.22
C ARG A 554 -58.25 -81.38 54.07
N SER A 555 -57.55 -82.41 54.57
CA SER A 555 -56.10 -82.52 54.43
C SER A 555 -55.70 -82.69 52.96
N SER A 556 -56.46 -83.47 52.18
CA SER A 556 -56.23 -83.62 50.74
C SER A 556 -56.39 -82.31 49.97
N GLU A 557 -57.37 -81.47 50.33
CA GLU A 557 -57.55 -80.14 49.72
C GLU A 557 -56.37 -79.20 50.03
N ILE A 558 -55.91 -79.18 51.28
CA ILE A 558 -54.75 -78.38 51.70
C ILE A 558 -53.49 -78.81 50.92
N LEU A 559 -53.25 -80.11 50.80
CA LEU A 559 -52.10 -80.64 50.06
C LEU A 559 -52.16 -80.28 48.57
N ARG A 560 -53.35 -80.27 47.97
CA ARG A 560 -53.54 -79.84 46.58
C ARG A 560 -53.24 -78.34 46.40
N SER A 561 -53.64 -77.51 47.35
CA SER A 561 -53.28 -76.08 47.35
C SER A 561 -51.76 -75.87 47.50
N LEU A 562 -51.07 -76.71 48.29
CA LEU A 562 -49.61 -76.67 48.38
C LEU A 562 -48.91 -77.05 47.08
N VAL A 563 -49.46 -78.02 46.33
CA VAL A 563 -48.97 -78.39 44.98
C VAL A 563 -49.05 -77.19 44.03
N GLU A 564 -50.16 -76.45 44.02
CA GLU A 564 -50.32 -75.24 43.20
C GLU A 564 -49.34 -74.14 43.62
N ALA A 565 -49.25 -73.83 44.92
CA ALA A 565 -48.35 -72.81 45.44
C ALA A 565 -46.86 -73.14 45.18
N ALA A 566 -46.47 -74.41 45.27
CA ALA A 566 -45.12 -74.87 44.94
C ALA A 566 -44.81 -74.72 43.44
N GLY A 567 -45.80 -74.95 42.56
CA GLY A 567 -45.70 -74.69 41.13
C GLY A 567 -45.47 -73.20 40.82
N GLU A 568 -46.26 -72.31 41.41
CA GLU A 568 -46.09 -70.85 41.27
C GLU A 568 -44.74 -70.37 41.80
N THR A 569 -44.29 -70.91 42.93
CA THR A 569 -42.98 -70.60 43.53
C THR A 569 -41.84 -71.00 42.58
N THR A 570 -41.93 -72.18 41.96
CA THR A 570 -40.95 -72.67 40.99
C THR A 570 -40.87 -71.74 39.76
N SER A 571 -42.03 -71.36 39.20
CA SER A 571 -42.08 -70.43 38.06
C SER A 571 -41.49 -69.06 38.41
N SER A 572 -41.81 -68.54 39.61
CA SER A 572 -41.30 -67.25 40.09
C SER A 572 -39.79 -67.29 40.27
N ALA A 573 -39.25 -68.35 40.86
CA ALA A 573 -37.82 -68.54 41.04
C ALA A 573 -37.07 -68.61 39.70
N GLN A 574 -37.62 -69.29 38.69
CA GLN A 574 -37.05 -69.32 37.34
C GLN A 574 -37.04 -67.93 36.68
N GLN A 575 -38.11 -67.15 36.83
CA GLN A 575 -38.21 -65.80 36.29
C GLN A 575 -37.22 -64.83 36.97
N ILE A 576 -37.03 -64.96 38.29
CA ILE A 576 -36.00 -64.23 39.02
C ILE A 576 -34.64 -64.58 38.43
N SER A 577 -34.27 -65.87 38.36
CA SER A 577 -32.99 -66.33 37.80
C SER A 577 -32.70 -65.76 36.40
N LEU A 578 -33.68 -65.76 35.50
CA LEU A 578 -33.56 -65.17 34.17
C LEU A 578 -33.30 -63.66 34.22
N SER A 579 -34.08 -62.93 35.02
CA SER A 579 -33.95 -61.48 35.19
C SER A 579 -32.57 -61.11 35.78
N THR A 580 -32.07 -61.93 36.71
CA THR A 580 -30.76 -61.75 37.32
C THR A 580 -29.62 -62.04 36.34
N GLN A 581 -29.78 -63.02 35.45
CA GLN A 581 -28.84 -63.27 34.37
C GLN A 581 -28.77 -62.10 33.37
N GLN A 582 -29.91 -61.46 33.09
CA GLN A 582 -29.97 -60.24 32.29
C GLN A 582 -29.28 -59.08 33.01
N GLN A 583 -29.52 -58.88 34.32
CA GLN A 583 -28.81 -57.88 35.12
C GLN A 583 -27.29 -58.07 35.06
N LYS A 584 -26.80 -59.30 35.24
CA LYS A 584 -25.37 -59.62 35.11
C LYS A 584 -24.81 -59.22 33.75
N THR A 585 -25.54 -59.52 32.69
CA THR A 585 -25.14 -59.17 31.31
C THR A 585 -25.07 -57.66 31.12
N ALA A 586 -26.10 -56.94 31.59
CA ALA A 586 -26.15 -55.48 31.55
C ALA A 586 -25.00 -54.85 32.36
N SER A 587 -24.70 -55.38 33.55
CA SER A 587 -23.58 -54.91 34.37
C SER A 587 -22.24 -55.04 33.66
N ASN A 588 -22.00 -56.20 33.03
CA ASN A 588 -20.77 -56.41 32.26
C ASN A 588 -20.68 -55.46 31.06
N GLN A 589 -21.80 -55.16 30.40
CA GLN A 589 -21.84 -54.20 29.29
C GLN A 589 -21.51 -52.77 29.76
N VAL A 590 -22.02 -52.36 30.92
CA VAL A 590 -21.67 -51.06 31.50
C VAL A 590 -20.19 -51.00 31.88
N VAL A 591 -19.61 -52.07 32.43
CA VAL A 591 -18.16 -52.13 32.70
C VAL A 591 -17.34 -51.96 31.42
N VAL A 592 -17.76 -52.56 30.30
CA VAL A 592 -17.11 -52.35 29.00
C VAL A 592 -17.21 -50.89 28.55
N ALA A 593 -18.40 -50.27 28.64
CA ALA A 593 -18.59 -48.87 28.29
C ALA A 593 -17.75 -47.93 29.19
N LEU A 594 -17.64 -48.23 30.49
CA LEU A 594 -16.79 -47.45 31.40
C LEU A 594 -15.31 -47.50 31.01
N ARG A 595 -14.80 -48.65 30.52
CA ARG A 595 -13.41 -48.74 30.00
C ARG A 595 -13.17 -47.86 28.79
N GLU A 596 -14.17 -47.73 27.91
CA GLU A 596 -14.10 -46.79 26.78
C GLU A 596 -14.06 -45.34 27.28
N ILE A 597 -14.85 -45.01 28.31
CA ILE A 597 -14.83 -43.67 28.93
C ILE A 597 -13.48 -43.40 29.62
N VAL A 598 -12.87 -44.37 30.30
CA VAL A 598 -11.51 -44.22 30.85
C VAL A 598 -10.52 -43.86 29.74
N THR A 599 -10.60 -44.55 28.60
CA THR A 599 -9.72 -44.29 27.46
C THR A 599 -9.94 -42.88 26.91
N ALA A 600 -11.19 -42.47 26.72
CA ALA A 600 -11.54 -41.11 26.28
C ALA A 600 -11.12 -40.02 27.28
N SER A 601 -11.19 -40.31 28.58
CA SER A 601 -10.73 -39.41 29.65
C SER A 601 -9.21 -39.25 29.60
N ALA A 602 -8.46 -40.34 29.37
CA ALA A 602 -7.01 -40.28 29.18
C ALA A 602 -6.60 -39.44 27.95
N ASP A 603 -7.30 -39.62 26.82
CA ASP A 603 -7.10 -38.81 25.61
C ASP A 603 -7.43 -37.32 25.85
N THR A 604 -8.46 -37.05 26.65
CA THR A 604 -8.83 -35.69 27.06
C THR A 604 -7.73 -35.07 27.92
N ALA A 605 -7.20 -35.79 28.92
CA ALA A 605 -6.10 -35.31 29.75
C ALA A 605 -4.85 -35.00 28.91
N GLN A 606 -4.52 -35.85 27.93
CA GLN A 606 -3.42 -35.58 27.00
C GLN A 606 -3.68 -34.32 26.15
N SER A 607 -4.92 -34.14 25.68
CA SER A 607 -5.31 -32.98 24.87
C SER A 607 -5.24 -31.69 25.67
N VAL A 608 -5.70 -31.70 26.93
CA VAL A 608 -5.57 -30.59 27.88
C VAL A 608 -4.10 -30.20 28.06
N GLN A 609 -3.20 -31.18 28.21
CA GLN A 609 -1.77 -30.92 28.33
C GLN A 609 -1.18 -30.27 27.07
N ARG A 610 -1.64 -30.66 25.86
CA ARG A 610 -1.22 -30.01 24.61
C ARG A 610 -1.76 -28.58 24.50
N ILE A 611 -3.01 -28.35 24.87
CA ILE A 611 -3.61 -27.00 24.86
C ILE A 611 -2.85 -26.09 25.83
N ALA A 612 -2.47 -26.60 27.02
CA ALA A 612 -1.63 -25.87 27.97
C ALA A 612 -0.31 -25.40 27.33
N GLN A 613 0.37 -26.30 26.61
CA GLN A 613 1.62 -25.98 25.91
C GLN A 613 1.41 -24.93 24.82
N VAL A 614 0.33 -25.04 24.04
CA VAL A 614 0.00 -24.06 22.99
C VAL A 614 -0.31 -22.68 23.60
N ALA A 615 -1.09 -22.64 24.67
CA ALA A 615 -1.39 -21.39 25.39
C ALA A 615 -0.10 -20.73 25.89
N GLN A 616 0.81 -21.51 26.49
CA GLN A 616 2.11 -21.00 26.93
C GLN A 616 2.96 -20.47 25.76
N GLN A 617 2.93 -21.14 24.60
CA GLN A 617 3.60 -20.66 23.39
C GLN A 617 2.97 -19.37 22.86
N MET A 618 1.64 -19.20 22.94
CA MET A 618 0.94 -17.98 22.54
C MET A 618 1.30 -16.80 23.45
N THR A 619 1.32 -16.99 24.78
CA THR A 619 1.83 -16.00 25.75
C THR A 619 3.26 -15.58 25.42
N GLN A 620 4.14 -16.55 25.12
CA GLN A 620 5.54 -16.26 24.75
C GLN A 620 5.65 -15.52 23.41
N LEU A 621 4.81 -15.87 22.42
CA LEU A 621 4.80 -15.21 21.11
C LEU A 621 4.27 -13.78 21.22
N SER A 622 3.19 -13.57 21.97
CA SER A 622 2.65 -12.24 22.26
C SER A 622 3.67 -11.38 22.98
N THR A 623 4.34 -11.91 24.01
CA THR A 623 5.40 -11.18 24.73
C THR A 623 6.54 -10.79 23.78
N ASN A 624 6.98 -11.70 22.91
CA ASN A 624 7.99 -11.39 21.89
C ASN A 624 7.52 -10.36 20.87
N LEU A 625 6.24 -10.40 20.47
CA LEU A 625 5.65 -9.44 19.56
C LEU A 625 5.57 -8.06 20.20
N GLY A 626 5.12 -7.97 21.46
CA GLY A 626 5.15 -6.76 22.28
C GLY A 626 6.56 -6.17 22.37
N GLN A 627 7.58 -6.97 22.70
CA GLN A 627 8.98 -6.51 22.72
C GLN A 627 9.50 -5.99 21.37
N ARG A 628 9.02 -6.55 20.25
CA ARG A 628 9.37 -6.08 18.90
C ARG A 628 8.68 -4.78 18.56
N VAL A 629 7.44 -4.62 19.01
CA VAL A 629 6.64 -3.39 18.89
C VAL A 629 7.20 -2.28 19.78
N ASP A 630 7.68 -2.59 20.98
CA ASP A 630 8.33 -1.65 21.92
C ASP A 630 9.59 -0.98 21.34
N ARG A 631 10.20 -1.53 20.28
CA ARG A 631 11.28 -0.86 19.56
C ARG A 631 10.81 0.37 18.79
N PHE A 632 9.50 0.50 18.56
CA PHE A 632 8.90 1.66 17.91
C PHE A 632 8.42 2.65 18.98
N GLU A 633 8.95 3.87 18.96
CA GLU A 633 8.50 4.92 19.87
C GLU A 633 7.26 5.59 19.28
N LEU A 634 6.09 5.32 19.87
CA LEU A 634 4.82 5.88 19.40
C LEU A 634 4.55 7.29 19.91
N GLY A 635 5.27 7.75 20.94
CA GLY A 635 4.98 9.01 21.62
C GLY A 635 3.67 8.96 22.39
N ALA A 636 3.56 9.72 23.48
CA ALA A 636 2.30 9.81 24.21
C ALA A 636 1.20 10.38 23.29
N ALA A 637 0.11 9.64 23.11
CA ALA A 637 -1.08 10.16 22.46
C ALA A 637 -1.49 11.47 23.16
N PRO A 638 -1.78 12.56 22.43
CA PRO A 638 -2.28 13.78 23.05
C PRO A 638 -3.55 13.40 23.82
N ALA A 639 -3.56 13.71 25.12
CA ALA A 639 -4.70 13.48 26.00
C ALA A 639 -5.96 13.99 25.30
N ALA A 640 -6.91 13.09 25.05
CA ALA A 640 -8.19 13.44 24.47
C ALA A 640 -8.81 14.57 25.29
N ASP A 641 -9.00 15.73 24.67
CA ASP A 641 -9.68 16.88 25.25
C ASP A 641 -11.13 16.47 25.50
N THR A 642 -11.41 16.00 26.72
CA THR A 642 -12.75 15.80 27.24
C THR A 642 -13.40 17.17 27.43
N ARG A 643 -13.84 17.78 26.34
CA ARG A 643 -14.80 18.88 26.35
C ARG A 643 -16.07 18.44 25.64
N ASP A 644 -16.88 17.79 26.45
CA ASP A 644 -18.31 17.67 26.30
C ASP A 644 -18.94 19.09 26.25
N PRO A 645 -19.86 19.36 25.31
CA PRO A 645 -20.91 20.32 25.57
C PRO A 645 -22.28 19.64 25.43
N ALA A 646 -22.91 19.50 26.59
CA ALA A 646 -24.34 19.43 26.92
C ALA A 646 -25.37 19.46 25.79
#